data_AF-A0A0C3PGE1-F1
#
_entry.id   AF-A0A0C3PGE1-F1
#
_cell.length_a   1.000
_cell.length_b   1.000
_cell.length_c   1.000
_cell.angle_alpha   90.00
_cell.angle_beta   90.00
_cell.angle_gamma   90.00
#
_symmetry.space_group_name_H-M   'P 1'
#
loop_
_entity.id
_entity.type
_entity.pdbx_description
1 polymer ?
#
loop_
_entity_poly.entity_id
_entity_poly.type
_entity_poly.pdbx_seq_one_letter_code
_entity_poly.pdbx_strand_id
1 'polypeptide(L)'
;MLPVQDTHGNARSGIPMPSTVKKAPPSSVRMSLSGPALRAPYFPPAASGPSSNPRHSVYRSQNANPLLQSTSKPHYGRTPLHNSTRRGSIWTGNAVLAAPSGSQTLKDPRPIRERAYQSKMRQEIFSWLHATGYEISMQTLTSITGKDYRAMFQHLVNLIDPCYPFEPKARFEDEFQPALRALRYPFVSQIDNKWLAAPGSMHSWPALLAVLHWLVDTGKARLQYLESDDPTLQNIERIPEEFHEPMHHQALAFEYFSEAYIAFFHGADVFTEQDKVLEARYAKKNERVLNDLEEQKEQLTQLHAEFAQLQTSGAPLEKLQKTHGYLVSDRAKFHDVLQRFEGRKKHLIDTIAHEKEELNLRIANLEQLESEHNKLLDTVKAQNLTPEEVARMNSDHETLSRNLVELKQKISETQKTVMSLEVKMTNHGAAAEEALDLYTNLLSSLGLFPPLSPPFEGVDLTLQLNLATTNVSQLLIGEDIRKVIKPTLNAVAELKRTERAEVESERIKVDNDLDQLTLECENIHEEVREVEKKVVVLNEQADELRDAAQQESMVSNAEAARLERELAHARTAALSSGMGVKSRLQALQFDYREQQAKIARLKDETIRAIAKNSNEIALFKEEVSSRLRKLRDFVEEGG
;
A
#
# COMPACT_ATOMS: atom_id res chain seq x y z
N MET A 1 88.62 22.27 -27.30
CA MET A 1 89.06 21.51 -26.11
C MET A 1 88.72 20.05 -26.31
N LEU A 2 89.53 19.14 -25.76
CA LEU A 2 89.41 17.67 -25.72
C LEU A 2 89.79 17.23 -24.30
N PRO A 3 89.67 15.94 -23.89
CA PRO A 3 88.91 14.80 -24.44
C PRO A 3 87.68 14.48 -23.53
N VAL A 4 87.05 13.30 -23.32
CA VAL A 4 87.36 11.84 -23.22
C VAL A 4 86.01 11.08 -23.21
N GLN A 5 85.79 9.79 -23.55
CA GLN A 5 86.34 8.79 -24.49
C GLN A 5 85.31 7.63 -24.57
N ASP A 6 85.33 6.82 -25.64
CA ASP A 6 84.78 5.46 -25.66
C ASP A 6 85.58 4.49 -24.78
N THR A 7 84.93 3.43 -24.29
CA THR A 7 85.57 2.10 -24.14
C THR A 7 84.65 0.98 -24.66
N HIS A 8 85.16 0.20 -25.61
CA HIS A 8 84.46 -0.95 -26.19
C HIS A 8 84.61 -2.23 -25.35
N GLY A 9 83.75 -3.23 -25.58
CA GLY A 9 84.27 -4.59 -25.81
C GLY A 9 83.44 -5.78 -25.33
N ASN A 10 82.98 -6.58 -26.31
CA ASN A 10 82.82 -8.06 -26.26
C ASN A 10 81.75 -8.68 -25.30
N ALA A 11 81.10 -9.80 -25.63
CA ALA A 11 80.99 -10.53 -26.91
C ALA A 11 79.80 -11.54 -26.89
N ARG A 12 79.44 -12.07 -28.08
CA ARG A 12 79.02 -13.46 -28.44
C ARG A 12 78.37 -14.38 -27.38
N SER A 13 77.40 -15.27 -27.67
CA SER A 13 76.64 -15.59 -28.90
C SER A 13 75.64 -16.73 -28.60
N GLY A 14 74.48 -16.82 -29.28
CA GLY A 14 73.56 -17.97 -29.14
C GLY A 14 72.38 -18.00 -30.12
N ILE A 15 72.47 -18.85 -31.14
CA ILE A 15 71.45 -19.15 -32.18
C ILE A 15 71.01 -20.61 -31.93
N PRO A 16 69.71 -21.00 -31.97
CA PRO A 16 68.92 -20.96 -33.21
C PRO A 16 67.40 -20.63 -33.17
N MET A 17 66.94 -20.05 -34.28
CA MET A 17 65.57 -20.07 -34.84
C MET A 17 65.33 -21.41 -35.58
N PRO A 18 64.09 -21.95 -35.72
CA PRO A 18 63.05 -21.45 -36.66
C PRO A 18 61.57 -21.73 -36.22
N SER A 19 60.48 -21.51 -37.00
CA SER A 19 60.05 -20.43 -37.93
C SER A 19 58.54 -20.63 -38.30
N THR A 20 58.06 -20.09 -39.44
CA THR A 20 56.66 -20.12 -39.97
C THR A 20 55.65 -19.23 -39.23
N VAL A 21 54.91 -18.25 -39.80
CA VAL A 21 54.71 -17.67 -41.16
C VAL A 21 53.67 -18.32 -42.10
N LYS A 22 52.44 -17.74 -42.10
CA LYS A 22 51.33 -17.65 -43.12
C LYS A 22 49.95 -18.00 -42.52
N LYS A 23 48.77 -17.67 -43.09
CA LYS A 23 48.25 -16.56 -43.95
C LYS A 23 46.74 -16.87 -44.21
N ALA A 24 45.86 -15.87 -44.35
CA ALA A 24 44.41 -16.00 -44.68
C ALA A 24 44.09 -15.54 -46.14
N PRO A 25 42.83 -15.55 -46.67
CA PRO A 25 41.56 -16.12 -46.20
C PRO A 25 41.18 -17.41 -47.01
N PRO A 26 40.16 -17.57 -47.91
CA PRO A 26 39.24 -16.65 -48.63
C PRO A 26 37.74 -16.81 -48.21
N SER A 27 36.76 -16.61 -49.11
CA SER A 27 35.29 -16.66 -48.86
C SER A 27 34.43 -17.06 -50.09
N SER A 28 33.22 -17.62 -49.86
CA SER A 28 32.03 -17.73 -50.76
C SER A 28 30.83 -18.31 -49.96
N VAL A 29 29.52 -18.05 -50.09
CA VAL A 29 28.60 -17.25 -50.95
C VAL A 29 27.66 -18.07 -51.88
N ARG A 30 26.37 -17.67 -51.94
CA ARG A 30 25.15 -18.28 -52.59
C ARG A 30 24.48 -19.44 -51.83
N MET A 31 23.16 -19.71 -51.85
CA MET A 31 21.88 -19.04 -52.25
C MET A 31 20.72 -20.00 -51.79
N SER A 32 19.41 -19.71 -51.69
CA SER A 32 18.54 -18.52 -51.50
C SER A 32 17.06 -18.98 -51.59
N LEU A 33 16.07 -18.41 -50.86
CA LEU A 33 14.95 -17.59 -51.38
C LEU A 33 13.84 -17.32 -50.31
N SER A 34 12.91 -16.42 -50.67
CA SER A 34 11.55 -16.21 -50.10
C SER A 34 11.38 -15.90 -48.59
N GLY A 35 10.93 -14.66 -48.30
CA GLY A 35 10.00 -14.35 -47.21
C GLY A 35 8.53 -14.51 -47.68
N PRO A 36 7.52 -13.79 -47.11
CA PRO A 36 7.61 -12.53 -46.37
C PRO A 36 7.35 -12.67 -44.85
N ALA A 37 7.35 -11.53 -44.14
CA ALA A 37 7.29 -11.45 -42.69
C ALA A 37 5.85 -11.31 -42.12
N LEU A 38 5.69 -11.62 -40.83
CA LEU A 38 5.22 -10.63 -39.84
C LEU A 38 5.62 -11.02 -38.39
N ARG A 39 5.96 -9.97 -37.62
CA ARG A 39 6.38 -9.86 -36.21
C ARG A 39 6.17 -11.04 -35.23
N ALA A 40 7.27 -11.40 -34.55
CA ALA A 40 7.32 -11.87 -33.15
C ALA A 40 7.77 -10.69 -32.24
N PRO A 41 8.15 -10.84 -30.94
CA PRO A 41 8.15 -12.01 -30.04
C PRO A 41 7.64 -11.75 -28.58
N TYR A 42 7.79 -12.77 -27.71
CA TYR A 42 7.94 -12.78 -26.23
C TYR A 42 6.83 -13.35 -25.30
N PHE A 43 7.34 -14.17 -24.35
CA PHE A 43 6.83 -14.73 -23.08
C PHE A 43 8.09 -14.88 -22.15
N PRO A 44 8.02 -15.27 -20.85
CA PRO A 44 6.88 -15.46 -19.95
C PRO A 44 6.77 -14.27 -18.95
N PRO A 45 7.09 -14.24 -17.63
CA PRO A 45 7.52 -15.24 -16.62
C PRO A 45 6.45 -15.50 -15.51
N ALA A 46 6.83 -16.03 -14.33
CA ALA A 46 5.99 -16.18 -13.13
C ALA A 46 6.81 -16.04 -11.81
N ALA A 47 6.09 -15.99 -10.67
CA ALA A 47 6.53 -16.20 -9.25
C ALA A 47 6.95 -15.02 -8.32
N SER A 48 6.13 -14.84 -7.27
CA SER A 48 6.44 -14.63 -5.82
C SER A 48 6.97 -13.31 -5.21
N GLY A 49 6.26 -12.83 -4.17
CA GLY A 49 6.74 -12.02 -3.02
C GLY A 49 6.23 -10.56 -2.95
N PRO A 50 6.08 -9.92 -1.76
CA PRO A 50 6.29 -10.37 -0.36
C PRO A 50 4.98 -10.38 0.51
N SER A 51 5.07 -10.40 1.85
CA SER A 51 3.95 -10.69 2.77
C SER A 51 3.65 -9.63 3.85
N SER A 52 2.39 -9.48 4.26
CA SER A 52 1.95 -9.46 5.69
C SER A 52 0.42 -9.36 5.92
N ASN A 53 -0.08 -10.29 6.73
CA ASN A 53 -1.32 -10.44 7.52
C ASN A 53 -2.14 -9.20 8.00
N PRO A 54 -3.36 -9.36 8.59
CA PRO A 54 -4.31 -10.52 8.58
C PRO A 54 -5.84 -10.18 8.52
N ARG A 55 -6.67 -11.25 8.47
CA ARG A 55 -8.04 -11.45 9.06
C ARG A 55 -9.24 -11.67 8.10
N HIS A 56 -9.89 -12.84 8.31
CA HIS A 56 -11.33 -13.10 8.51
C HIS A 56 -12.44 -12.30 7.80
N SER A 57 -13.63 -12.87 7.50
CA SER A 57 -14.11 -14.22 7.10
C SER A 57 -15.65 -14.16 7.04
N VAL A 58 -16.28 -14.80 6.07
CA VAL A 58 -17.74 -14.82 5.84
C VAL A 58 -18.53 -15.43 7.02
N TYR A 59 -19.73 -14.90 7.37
CA TYR A 59 -21.01 -15.60 7.15
C TYR A 59 -22.29 -14.91 7.70
N ARG A 60 -23.38 -15.12 6.94
CA ARG A 60 -24.83 -15.27 7.29
C ARG A 60 -25.63 -14.19 8.03
N SER A 61 -26.91 -14.17 7.66
CA SER A 61 -28.03 -13.47 8.31
C SER A 61 -28.90 -14.44 9.13
N GLN A 62 -29.61 -13.92 10.14
CA GLN A 62 -30.94 -14.43 10.54
C GLN A 62 -31.72 -13.39 11.36
N ASN A 63 -33.04 -13.61 11.49
CA ASN A 63 -33.97 -12.73 12.21
C ASN A 63 -34.02 -13.06 13.71
N ALA A 64 -34.19 -12.05 14.57
CA ALA A 64 -35.09 -12.12 15.73
C ALA A 64 -35.34 -10.73 16.33
N ASN A 65 -36.56 -10.47 16.79
CA ASN A 65 -36.92 -9.33 17.65
C ASN A 65 -38.09 -9.78 18.55
N PRO A 66 -37.95 -9.71 19.89
CA PRO A 66 -39.12 -9.38 20.69
C PRO A 66 -38.88 -8.54 21.97
N LEU A 67 -39.85 -7.65 22.22
CA LEU A 67 -40.48 -7.32 23.52
C LEU A 67 -39.70 -6.60 24.64
N LEU A 68 -40.03 -5.31 24.80
CA LEU A 68 -40.64 -4.67 26.00
C LEU A 68 -40.14 -5.01 27.43
N GLN A 69 -39.60 -3.99 28.11
CA GLN A 69 -40.09 -3.35 29.37
C GLN A 69 -39.07 -2.24 29.77
N SER A 70 -39.38 -1.00 30.15
CA SER A 70 -40.45 -0.36 30.97
C SER A 70 -40.22 -0.38 32.49
N THR A 71 -39.50 0.61 33.04
CA THR A 71 -39.54 0.98 34.48
C THR A 71 -39.21 2.46 34.76
N SER A 72 -40.06 3.09 35.57
CA SER A 72 -39.88 4.22 36.51
C SER A 72 -38.68 5.20 36.45
N LYS A 73 -39.04 6.49 36.33
CA LYS A 73 -38.41 7.74 36.89
C LYS A 73 -38.20 7.65 38.44
N PRO A 74 -37.41 8.54 39.13
CA PRO A 74 -37.41 10.01 38.97
C PRO A 74 -36.16 10.89 39.30
N HIS A 75 -36.16 12.13 38.74
CA HIS A 75 -35.55 13.41 39.21
C HIS A 75 -34.03 13.47 39.56
N TYR A 76 -33.26 14.54 39.28
CA TYR A 76 -33.53 16.00 39.34
C TYR A 76 -32.75 16.82 38.26
N GLY A 77 -33.11 18.11 38.05
CA GLY A 77 -32.40 19.08 37.17
C GLY A 77 -33.04 19.22 35.77
N ARG A 78 -33.51 20.37 35.21
CA ARG A 78 -33.19 21.82 35.24
C ARG A 78 -31.82 22.17 34.62
N THR A 79 -31.67 22.97 33.55
CA THR A 79 -32.63 23.67 32.63
C THR A 79 -32.17 23.60 31.14
N PRO A 80 -32.42 24.56 30.20
CA PRO A 80 -33.34 24.35 29.08
C PRO A 80 -32.72 24.31 27.67
N LEU A 81 -33.54 23.95 26.67
CA LEU A 81 -33.21 23.93 25.24
C LEU A 81 -32.99 25.34 24.64
N HIS A 82 -32.12 25.43 23.64
CA HIS A 82 -32.57 25.87 22.31
C HIS A 82 -32.02 24.93 21.23
N ASN A 83 -32.76 24.74 20.14
CA ASN A 83 -32.44 23.78 19.10
C ASN A 83 -31.54 24.37 18.00
N SER A 84 -30.81 23.50 17.29
CA SER A 84 -30.13 23.83 16.04
C SER A 84 -31.11 23.78 14.87
N THR A 85 -31.12 24.83 14.04
CA THR A 85 -31.83 24.83 12.75
C THR A 85 -30.84 25.21 11.66
N ARG A 86 -30.71 24.35 10.63
CA ARG A 86 -29.71 24.48 9.57
C ARG A 86 -30.06 25.62 8.61
N ARG A 87 -29.03 26.33 8.11
CA ARG A 87 -29.11 27.08 6.85
C ARG A 87 -29.44 26.11 5.72
N GLY A 88 -30.38 26.48 4.86
CA GLY A 88 -30.65 25.82 3.59
C GLY A 88 -30.95 26.87 2.52
N SER A 89 -30.16 26.91 1.46
CA SER A 89 -30.38 27.77 0.30
C SER A 89 -31.47 27.18 -0.59
N ILE A 90 -32.33 28.03 -1.15
CA ILE A 90 -33.34 27.62 -2.15
C ILE A 90 -33.23 28.53 -3.37
N TRP A 91 -32.79 27.94 -4.48
CA TRP A 91 -32.97 28.45 -5.84
C TRP A 91 -33.44 27.28 -6.70
N THR A 92 -34.73 27.23 -7.06
CA THR A 92 -35.26 26.36 -8.12
C THR A 92 -36.73 26.62 -8.40
N GLY A 93 -37.10 26.52 -9.68
CA GLY A 93 -38.34 25.86 -10.13
C GLY A 93 -39.66 26.60 -9.95
N ASN A 94 -40.34 26.84 -11.08
CA ASN A 94 -41.75 27.26 -11.10
C ASN A 94 -42.65 26.29 -10.33
N ALA A 95 -43.26 26.77 -9.24
CA ALA A 95 -44.46 26.19 -8.67
C ALA A 95 -45.48 27.32 -8.42
N VAL A 96 -46.68 27.22 -9.01
CA VAL A 96 -47.73 28.22 -8.83
C VAL A 96 -48.40 28.02 -7.47
N LEU A 97 -47.76 28.55 -6.43
CA LEU A 97 -48.31 28.62 -5.08
C LEU A 97 -49.12 29.92 -4.92
N ALA A 98 -50.36 29.80 -4.48
CA ALA A 98 -51.21 30.94 -4.19
C ALA A 98 -50.60 31.82 -3.09
N ALA A 99 -50.58 33.13 -3.30
CA ALA A 99 -49.99 34.06 -2.35
C ALA A 99 -50.71 33.99 -0.97
N PRO A 100 -49.98 33.94 0.15
CA PRO A 100 -50.59 33.99 1.47
C PRO A 100 -51.23 35.37 1.70
N SER A 101 -52.54 35.44 1.59
CA SER A 101 -53.34 36.64 1.85
C SER A 101 -53.35 37.00 3.34
N GLY A 102 -52.23 37.56 3.80
CA GLY A 102 -51.97 37.88 5.19
C GLY A 102 -51.09 39.13 5.32
N SER A 103 -51.65 40.29 4.99
CA SER A 103 -50.99 41.60 5.18
C SER A 103 -50.92 41.96 6.68
N GLN A 104 -50.04 41.26 7.41
CA GLN A 104 -49.58 41.67 8.72
C GLN A 104 -48.75 42.94 8.53
N THR A 105 -49.36 44.10 8.74
CA THR A 105 -48.69 45.40 8.59
C THR A 105 -47.57 45.50 9.62
N LEU A 106 -46.31 45.35 9.16
CA LEU A 106 -45.10 45.44 9.97
C LEU A 106 -45.03 46.78 10.72
N LYS A 107 -45.50 46.80 11.96
CA LYS A 107 -45.50 47.99 12.82
C LYS A 107 -44.07 48.50 13.01
N ASP A 108 -43.86 49.81 12.85
CA ASP A 108 -42.57 50.43 13.12
C ASP A 108 -42.14 50.16 14.58
N PRO A 109 -40.99 49.49 14.83
CA PRO A 109 -40.50 49.19 16.16
C PRO A 109 -39.76 50.36 16.81
N ARG A 110 -39.45 51.43 16.06
CA ARG A 110 -38.68 52.56 16.57
C ARG A 110 -39.53 53.41 17.51
N PRO A 111 -38.97 53.97 18.61
CA PRO A 111 -39.69 54.82 19.55
C PRO A 111 -39.89 56.25 19.00
N ILE A 112 -40.46 56.39 17.79
CA ILE A 112 -40.59 57.66 17.05
C ILE A 112 -41.37 58.75 17.80
N ARG A 113 -42.17 58.39 18.82
CA ARG A 113 -42.92 59.32 19.67
C ARG A 113 -42.12 59.88 20.85
N GLU A 114 -40.96 59.31 21.18
CA GLU A 114 -40.16 59.75 22.32
C GLU A 114 -39.35 61.01 22.00
N ARG A 115 -39.47 62.03 22.85
CA ARG A 115 -38.79 63.33 22.69
C ARG A 115 -37.26 63.21 22.60
N ALA A 116 -36.67 62.28 23.36
CA ALA A 116 -35.23 62.02 23.35
C ALA A 116 -34.78 61.40 22.01
N TYR A 117 -35.47 60.35 21.55
CA TYR A 117 -35.19 59.70 20.27
C TYR A 117 -35.39 60.65 19.08
N GLN A 118 -36.45 61.46 19.08
CA GLN A 118 -36.64 62.54 18.08
C GLN A 118 -35.48 63.55 18.09
N SER A 119 -34.92 63.87 19.25
CA SER A 119 -33.78 64.78 19.34
C SER A 119 -32.50 64.16 18.77
N LYS A 120 -32.26 62.87 19.05
CA LYS A 120 -31.18 62.09 18.42
C LYS A 120 -31.33 62.07 16.89
N MET A 121 -32.52 61.71 16.39
CA MET A 121 -32.77 61.67 14.94
C MET A 121 -32.47 63.01 14.26
N ARG A 122 -32.90 64.14 14.83
CA ARG A 122 -32.58 65.48 14.30
C ARG A 122 -31.07 65.76 14.26
N GLN A 123 -30.34 65.39 15.31
CA GLN A 123 -28.88 65.58 15.37
C GLN A 123 -28.16 64.75 14.30
N GLU A 124 -28.57 63.49 14.11
CA GLU A 124 -27.96 62.57 13.13
C GLU A 124 -28.33 62.91 11.68
N ILE A 125 -29.52 63.48 11.44
CA ILE A 125 -29.89 64.04 10.12
C ILE A 125 -29.07 65.30 9.84
N PHE A 126 -29.00 66.23 10.80
CA PHE A 126 -28.27 67.49 10.66
C PHE A 126 -26.78 67.27 10.35
N SER A 127 -26.11 66.39 11.11
CA SER A 127 -24.69 66.11 10.90
C SER A 127 -24.42 65.44 9.55
N TRP A 128 -25.30 64.54 9.09
CA TRP A 128 -25.15 63.89 7.78
C TRP A 128 -25.43 64.81 6.60
N LEU A 129 -26.48 65.64 6.67
CA LEU A 129 -26.75 66.64 5.63
C LEU A 129 -25.56 67.60 5.48
N HIS A 130 -25.02 68.11 6.60
CA HIS A 130 -23.85 68.98 6.57
C HIS A 130 -22.58 68.25 6.08
N ALA A 131 -22.37 66.98 6.43
CA ALA A 131 -21.24 66.19 5.92
C ALA A 131 -21.33 65.94 4.40
N THR A 132 -22.55 65.86 3.85
CA THR A 132 -22.82 65.68 2.42
C THR A 132 -22.99 67.01 1.65
N GLY A 133 -22.57 68.14 2.24
CA GLY A 133 -22.57 69.45 1.61
C GLY A 133 -23.94 70.15 1.50
N TYR A 134 -24.97 69.65 2.19
CA TYR A 134 -26.30 70.26 2.20
C TYR A 134 -26.43 71.30 3.32
N GLU A 135 -26.54 72.58 2.96
CA GLU A 135 -26.69 73.68 3.91
C GLU A 135 -28.08 73.68 4.57
N ILE A 136 -28.13 73.56 5.90
CA ILE A 136 -29.37 73.59 6.68
C ILE A 136 -29.13 74.13 8.10
N SER A 137 -30.16 74.71 8.72
CA SER A 137 -30.14 75.08 10.14
C SER A 137 -30.83 74.03 11.03
N MET A 138 -30.36 73.85 12.26
CA MET A 138 -31.03 72.98 13.24
C MET A 138 -32.48 73.43 13.56
N GLN A 139 -32.79 74.73 13.37
CA GLN A 139 -34.15 75.26 13.53
C GLN A 139 -35.09 74.77 12.42
N THR A 140 -34.58 74.58 11.19
CA THR A 140 -35.36 74.02 10.08
C THR A 140 -35.86 72.59 10.38
N LEU A 141 -35.10 71.79 11.15
CA LEU A 141 -35.52 70.47 11.63
C LEU A 141 -36.45 70.53 12.88
N THR A 142 -36.73 71.72 13.39
CA THR A 142 -37.66 71.96 14.52
C THR A 142 -38.98 72.55 14.02
N SER A 143 -38.95 73.43 13.02
CA SER A 143 -40.12 74.05 12.36
C SER A 143 -40.01 73.90 10.83
N ILE A 144 -40.30 72.70 10.33
CA ILE A 144 -40.05 72.30 8.93
C ILE A 144 -41.20 72.65 7.98
N THR A 145 -40.89 73.21 6.80
CA THR A 145 -41.88 73.44 5.73
C THR A 145 -41.94 72.28 4.72
N GLY A 146 -43.00 72.21 3.91
CA GLY A 146 -43.11 71.25 2.81
C GLY A 146 -41.99 71.39 1.76
N LYS A 147 -41.49 72.62 1.53
CA LYS A 147 -40.36 72.87 0.62
C LYS A 147 -39.06 72.28 1.16
N ASP A 148 -38.76 72.53 2.45
CA ASP A 148 -37.52 72.05 3.08
C ASP A 148 -37.53 70.53 3.19
N TYR A 149 -38.69 69.93 3.49
CA TYR A 149 -38.84 68.47 3.53
C TYR A 149 -38.65 67.84 2.13
N ARG A 150 -39.24 68.41 1.06
CA ARG A 150 -39.00 67.92 -0.32
C ARG A 150 -37.52 68.00 -0.68
N ALA A 151 -36.86 69.13 -0.39
CA ALA A 151 -35.45 69.34 -0.73
C ALA A 151 -34.52 68.36 0.01
N MET A 152 -34.68 68.19 1.33
CA MET A 152 -33.93 67.19 2.11
C MET A 152 -34.22 65.76 1.64
N PHE A 153 -35.48 65.43 1.34
CA PHE A 153 -35.84 64.11 0.85
C PHE A 153 -35.18 63.80 -0.50
N GLN A 154 -35.27 64.72 -1.46
CA GLN A 154 -34.67 64.54 -2.79
C GLN A 154 -33.14 64.45 -2.70
N HIS A 155 -32.49 65.26 -1.87
CA HIS A 155 -31.04 65.15 -1.60
C HIS A 155 -30.65 63.79 -1.02
N LEU A 156 -31.36 63.33 0.02
CA LEU A 156 -31.06 62.05 0.67
C LEU A 156 -31.37 60.83 -0.21
N VAL A 157 -32.38 60.90 -1.08
CA VAL A 157 -32.63 59.85 -2.09
C VAL A 157 -31.51 59.82 -3.13
N ASN A 158 -31.11 60.98 -3.66
CA ASN A 158 -30.03 61.07 -4.67
C ASN A 158 -28.66 60.61 -4.13
N LEU A 159 -28.42 60.71 -2.81
CA LEU A 159 -27.22 60.14 -2.17
C LEU A 159 -27.23 58.60 -2.10
N ILE A 160 -28.41 57.98 -2.10
CA ILE A 160 -28.57 56.52 -2.09
C ILE A 160 -28.60 55.98 -3.53
N ASP A 161 -29.34 56.66 -4.41
CA ASP A 161 -29.48 56.34 -5.83
C ASP A 161 -29.31 57.63 -6.66
N PRO A 162 -28.08 57.93 -7.15
CA PRO A 162 -27.81 59.09 -8.00
C PRO A 162 -28.53 59.06 -9.36
N CYS A 163 -29.13 57.92 -9.73
CA CYS A 163 -29.86 57.74 -10.97
C CYS A 163 -31.39 57.79 -10.77
N TYR A 164 -31.88 58.08 -9.56
CA TYR A 164 -33.31 58.08 -9.27
C TYR A 164 -34.05 59.17 -10.08
N PRO A 165 -35.07 58.80 -10.91
CA PRO A 165 -35.71 59.73 -11.83
C PRO A 165 -36.79 60.58 -11.13
N PHE A 166 -36.38 61.63 -10.41
CA PHE A 166 -37.31 62.68 -9.96
C PHE A 166 -37.83 63.49 -11.16
N GLU A 167 -39.14 63.75 -11.19
CA GLU A 167 -39.79 64.52 -12.25
C GLU A 167 -39.90 66.00 -11.83
N PRO A 168 -39.21 66.95 -12.50
CA PRO A 168 -39.16 68.36 -12.05
C PRO A 168 -40.52 69.10 -12.04
N LYS A 169 -41.58 68.49 -12.58
CA LYS A 169 -42.95 69.04 -12.65
C LYS A 169 -43.97 68.22 -11.85
N ALA A 170 -43.59 67.07 -11.29
CA ALA A 170 -44.48 66.23 -10.50
C ALA A 170 -44.77 66.87 -9.13
N ARG A 171 -45.95 66.53 -8.57
CA ARG A 171 -46.28 66.85 -7.18
C ARG A 171 -45.51 65.92 -6.26
N PHE A 172 -45.10 66.43 -5.12
CA PHE A 172 -44.26 65.67 -4.21
C PHE A 172 -45.01 64.49 -3.59
N GLU A 173 -46.31 64.63 -3.40
CA GLU A 173 -47.24 63.56 -3.00
C GLU A 173 -47.21 62.37 -3.98
N ASP A 174 -47.09 62.64 -5.28
CA ASP A 174 -47.08 61.61 -6.32
C ASP A 174 -45.71 60.91 -6.41
N GLU A 175 -44.61 61.60 -6.06
CA GLU A 175 -43.24 61.04 -6.07
C GLU A 175 -42.83 60.30 -4.78
N PHE A 176 -43.27 60.80 -3.61
CA PHE A 176 -42.70 60.44 -2.31
C PHE A 176 -42.90 58.97 -1.93
N GLN A 177 -44.12 58.44 -2.09
CA GLN A 177 -44.36 57.01 -1.82
C GLN A 177 -43.66 56.09 -2.84
N PRO A 178 -43.70 56.34 -4.16
CA PRO A 178 -42.92 55.57 -5.13
C PRO A 178 -41.42 55.53 -4.83
N ALA A 179 -40.78 56.66 -4.49
CA ALA A 179 -39.37 56.70 -4.12
C ALA A 179 -39.06 55.81 -2.90
N LEU A 180 -39.88 55.89 -1.85
CA LEU A 180 -39.73 55.01 -0.69
C LEU A 180 -40.00 53.52 -0.99
N ARG A 181 -40.85 53.20 -1.96
CA ARG A 181 -41.07 51.81 -2.42
C ARG A 181 -39.89 51.29 -3.25
N ALA A 182 -39.29 52.14 -4.09
CA ALA A 182 -38.09 51.82 -4.87
C ALA A 182 -36.92 51.51 -3.93
N LEU A 183 -36.66 52.38 -2.95
CA LEU A 183 -35.66 52.18 -1.89
C LEU A 183 -36.01 51.11 -0.86
N ARG A 184 -37.15 50.41 -0.99
CA ARG A 184 -37.60 49.31 -0.10
C ARG A 184 -37.77 49.71 1.37
N TYR A 185 -38.20 50.95 1.64
CA TYR A 185 -38.50 51.40 3.01
C TYR A 185 -39.54 50.47 3.69
N PRO A 186 -39.28 49.94 4.90
CA PRO A 186 -40.18 48.93 5.50
C PRO A 186 -41.59 49.42 5.84
N PHE A 187 -41.78 50.73 6.07
CA PHE A 187 -42.98 51.28 6.71
C PHE A 187 -43.83 52.19 5.80
N VAL A 188 -43.69 52.10 4.47
CA VAL A 188 -44.44 52.96 3.51
C VAL A 188 -45.95 52.93 3.75
N SER A 189 -46.50 51.74 4.05
CA SER A 189 -47.94 51.52 4.27
C SER A 189 -48.51 52.23 5.51
N GLN A 190 -47.66 52.78 6.38
CA GLN A 190 -48.06 53.57 7.56
C GLN A 190 -48.00 55.09 7.34
N ILE A 191 -47.71 55.56 6.12
CA ILE A 191 -47.55 57.00 5.83
C ILE A 191 -48.62 57.47 4.83
N ASP A 192 -49.45 58.45 5.22
CA ASP A 192 -50.40 59.10 4.32
C ASP A 192 -49.74 60.29 3.60
N ASN A 193 -49.84 60.35 2.27
CA ASN A 193 -49.33 61.46 1.45
C ASN A 193 -49.90 62.83 1.87
N LYS A 194 -51.11 62.88 2.46
CA LYS A 194 -51.71 64.12 2.97
C LYS A 194 -50.86 64.80 4.05
N TRP A 195 -49.95 64.07 4.70
CA TRP A 195 -49.04 64.62 5.71
C TRP A 195 -47.99 65.57 5.12
N LEU A 196 -47.70 65.47 3.82
CA LEU A 196 -46.66 66.26 3.15
C LEU A 196 -47.05 67.72 2.94
N ALA A 197 -48.35 68.04 2.97
CA ALA A 197 -48.86 69.41 2.96
C ALA A 197 -48.56 70.17 4.27
N ALA A 198 -48.35 69.46 5.38
CA ALA A 198 -48.05 70.03 6.70
C ALA A 198 -47.09 69.10 7.49
N PRO A 199 -45.83 68.93 7.03
CA PRO A 199 -44.96 67.86 7.52
C PRO A 199 -44.58 68.02 9.00
N GLY A 200 -44.47 69.26 9.48
CA GLY A 200 -44.18 69.59 10.88
C GLY A 200 -45.34 69.44 11.87
N SER A 201 -46.52 68.91 11.46
CA SER A 201 -47.63 68.72 12.40
C SER A 201 -47.30 67.67 13.48
N MET A 202 -47.88 67.83 14.68
CA MET A 202 -47.63 66.93 15.83
C MET A 202 -47.89 65.44 15.54
N HIS A 203 -48.77 65.13 14.57
CA HIS A 203 -49.15 63.76 14.24
C HIS A 203 -48.34 63.18 13.06
N SER A 204 -47.97 63.99 12.07
CA SER A 204 -47.17 63.57 10.92
C SER A 204 -45.66 63.57 11.19
N TRP A 205 -45.17 64.58 11.91
CA TRP A 205 -43.73 64.82 12.04
C TRP A 205 -42.93 63.65 12.64
N PRO A 206 -43.42 62.92 13.67
CA PRO A 206 -42.73 61.74 14.18
C PRO A 206 -42.40 60.68 13.10
N ALA A 207 -43.32 60.45 12.15
CA ALA A 207 -43.13 59.47 11.08
C ALA A 207 -42.27 60.03 9.94
N LEU A 208 -42.50 61.28 9.54
CA LEU A 208 -41.75 61.92 8.45
C LEU A 208 -40.28 62.21 8.83
N LEU A 209 -40.01 62.56 10.09
CA LEU A 209 -38.66 62.65 10.66
C LEU A 209 -37.96 61.29 10.64
N ALA A 210 -38.68 60.22 10.98
CA ALA A 210 -38.15 58.85 10.97
C ALA A 210 -37.92 58.30 9.55
N VAL A 211 -38.57 58.85 8.52
CA VAL A 211 -38.20 58.61 7.11
C VAL A 211 -36.85 59.24 6.78
N LEU A 212 -36.67 60.54 7.06
CA LEU A 212 -35.40 61.23 6.81
C LEU A 212 -34.24 60.57 7.57
N HIS A 213 -34.46 60.17 8.83
CA HIS A 213 -33.47 59.45 9.64
C HIS A 213 -33.09 58.10 9.04
N TRP A 214 -34.06 57.33 8.53
CA TRP A 214 -33.76 56.06 7.86
C TRP A 214 -33.02 56.24 6.54
N LEU A 215 -33.35 57.27 5.74
CA LEU A 215 -32.60 57.60 4.53
C LEU A 215 -31.15 57.98 4.85
N VAL A 216 -30.94 58.75 5.92
CA VAL A 216 -29.62 59.10 6.44
C VAL A 216 -28.81 57.85 6.83
N ASP A 217 -29.38 56.93 7.60
CA ASP A 217 -28.68 55.71 8.00
C ASP A 217 -28.48 54.73 6.83
N THR A 218 -29.38 54.70 5.86
CA THR A 218 -29.22 53.94 4.60
C THR A 218 -28.10 54.53 3.74
N GLY A 219 -27.99 55.86 3.65
CA GLY A 219 -26.91 56.55 2.94
C GLY A 219 -25.53 56.30 3.59
N LYS A 220 -25.46 56.32 4.93
CA LYS A 220 -24.24 55.94 5.66
C LYS A 220 -23.85 54.48 5.41
N ALA A 221 -24.80 53.55 5.51
CA ALA A 221 -24.55 52.13 5.29
C ALA A 221 -24.10 51.85 3.85
N ARG A 222 -24.67 52.54 2.86
CA ARG A 222 -24.23 52.50 1.46
C ARG A 222 -22.80 53.00 1.31
N LEU A 223 -22.46 54.15 1.88
CA LEU A 223 -21.09 54.69 1.79
C LEU A 223 -20.09 53.73 2.44
N GLN A 224 -20.38 53.29 3.67
CA GLN A 224 -19.55 52.34 4.40
C GLN A 224 -19.32 51.04 3.60
N TYR A 225 -20.36 50.50 2.94
CA TYR A 225 -20.23 49.33 2.07
C TYR A 225 -19.32 49.58 0.85
N LEU A 226 -19.44 50.74 0.19
CA LEU A 226 -18.56 51.11 -0.93
C LEU A 226 -17.09 51.34 -0.50
N GLU A 227 -16.87 51.66 0.78
CA GLU A 227 -15.56 51.87 1.41
C GLU A 227 -15.02 50.63 2.16
N SER A 228 -15.78 49.52 2.26
CA SER A 228 -15.42 48.36 3.11
C SER A 228 -14.70 47.21 2.41
N ASP A 229 -14.27 47.41 1.16
CA ASP A 229 -13.51 46.43 0.37
C ASP A 229 -14.20 45.06 0.22
N ASP A 230 -15.55 45.03 0.30
CA ASP A 230 -16.30 43.78 0.21
C ASP A 230 -16.06 43.12 -1.17
N PRO A 231 -15.75 41.81 -1.25
CA PRO A 231 -15.49 41.13 -2.52
C PRO A 231 -16.61 41.27 -3.56
N THR A 232 -17.84 41.53 -3.13
CA THR A 232 -18.98 41.80 -4.05
C THR A 232 -18.89 43.14 -4.78
N LEU A 233 -18.03 44.07 -4.34
CA LEU A 233 -17.65 45.28 -5.11
C LEU A 233 -16.76 44.95 -6.33
N GLN A 234 -16.11 43.78 -6.36
CA GLN A 234 -15.27 43.31 -7.46
C GLN A 234 -14.13 44.27 -7.89
N ASN A 235 -13.62 45.10 -6.97
CA ASN A 235 -12.52 46.03 -7.25
C ASN A 235 -11.20 45.29 -7.56
N ILE A 236 -10.66 45.48 -8.77
CA ILE A 236 -9.46 44.80 -9.29
C ILE A 236 -8.17 45.28 -8.62
N GLU A 237 -8.06 46.57 -8.28
CA GLU A 237 -6.84 47.17 -7.71
C GLU A 237 -6.47 46.54 -6.35
N ARG A 238 -7.47 46.03 -5.63
CA ARG A 238 -7.33 45.40 -4.32
C ARG A 238 -7.06 43.89 -4.39
N ILE A 239 -7.03 43.29 -5.58
CA ILE A 239 -6.69 41.87 -5.75
C ILE A 239 -5.18 41.69 -5.54
N PRO A 240 -4.73 40.79 -4.65
CA PRO A 240 -3.31 40.48 -4.48
C PRO A 240 -2.68 39.84 -5.72
N GLU A 241 -1.35 39.87 -5.85
CA GLU A 241 -0.64 39.28 -6.99
C GLU A 241 -0.69 37.73 -6.95
N GLU A 242 -0.44 37.15 -5.77
CA GLU A 242 -0.75 35.77 -5.45
C GLU A 242 -2.17 35.70 -4.84
N PHE A 243 -3.12 35.04 -5.52
CA PHE A 243 -4.50 34.94 -5.05
C PHE A 243 -5.10 33.55 -5.28
N HIS A 244 -5.95 33.08 -4.37
CA HIS A 244 -6.57 31.75 -4.45
C HIS A 244 -8.11 31.75 -4.34
N GLU A 245 -8.72 32.85 -3.92
CA GLU A 245 -10.17 32.90 -3.67
C GLU A 245 -10.99 32.98 -4.97
N PRO A 246 -12.12 32.25 -5.09
CA PRO A 246 -13.00 32.31 -6.25
C PRO A 246 -13.54 33.72 -6.55
N MET A 247 -13.65 34.60 -5.55
CA MET A 247 -14.14 35.97 -5.73
C MET A 247 -13.16 36.86 -6.51
N HIS A 248 -11.85 36.69 -6.31
CA HIS A 248 -10.83 37.37 -7.12
C HIS A 248 -10.86 36.89 -8.58
N HIS A 249 -11.04 35.58 -8.79
CA HIS A 249 -11.23 35.01 -10.12
C HIS A 249 -12.50 35.56 -10.80
N GLN A 250 -13.59 35.72 -10.06
CA GLN A 250 -14.84 36.30 -10.55
C GLN A 250 -14.68 37.78 -10.91
N ALA A 251 -14.01 38.59 -10.07
CA ALA A 251 -13.78 40.01 -10.32
C ALA A 251 -12.94 40.25 -11.59
N LEU A 252 -11.85 39.49 -11.78
CA LEU A 252 -11.03 39.56 -13.00
C LEU A 252 -11.82 39.13 -14.25
N ALA A 253 -12.68 38.12 -14.14
CA ALA A 253 -13.55 37.70 -15.23
C ALA A 253 -14.65 38.75 -15.54
N PHE A 254 -15.20 39.41 -14.52
CA PHE A 254 -16.20 40.46 -14.70
C PHE A 254 -15.62 41.69 -15.43
N GLU A 255 -14.41 42.11 -15.09
CA GLU A 255 -13.69 43.17 -15.80
C GLU A 255 -13.41 42.78 -17.26
N TYR A 256 -12.85 41.58 -17.48
CA TYR A 256 -12.61 41.05 -18.82
C TYR A 256 -13.89 41.04 -19.67
N PHE A 257 -15.02 40.59 -19.12
CA PHE A 257 -16.30 40.60 -19.82
C PHE A 257 -16.83 42.02 -20.04
N SER A 258 -16.61 42.96 -19.12
CA SER A 258 -17.04 44.35 -19.26
C SER A 258 -16.29 45.05 -20.39
N GLU A 259 -14.96 44.95 -20.41
CA GLU A 259 -14.11 45.53 -21.45
C GLU A 259 -14.28 44.82 -22.81
N ALA A 260 -14.42 43.50 -22.84
CA ALA A 260 -14.74 42.78 -24.06
C ALA A 260 -16.13 43.14 -24.60
N TYR A 261 -17.12 43.39 -23.74
CA TYR A 261 -18.47 43.80 -24.16
C TYR A 261 -18.50 45.27 -24.65
N ILE A 262 -17.66 46.15 -24.08
CA ILE A 262 -17.41 47.48 -24.63
C ILE A 262 -16.76 47.38 -26.01
N ALA A 263 -15.75 46.52 -26.19
CA ALA A 263 -15.12 46.29 -27.50
C ALA A 263 -16.12 45.71 -28.53
N PHE A 264 -16.98 44.79 -28.10
CA PHE A 264 -18.06 44.22 -28.92
C PHE A 264 -19.07 45.29 -29.38
N PHE A 265 -19.46 46.24 -28.53
CA PHE A 265 -20.28 47.38 -28.94
C PHE A 265 -19.61 48.30 -29.97
N HIS A 266 -18.27 48.32 -30.03
CA HIS A 266 -17.50 48.99 -31.08
C HIS A 266 -17.29 48.11 -32.34
N GLY A 267 -17.87 46.91 -32.40
CA GLY A 267 -17.82 46.00 -33.54
C GLY A 267 -16.62 45.05 -33.56
N ALA A 268 -15.97 44.80 -32.42
CA ALA A 268 -14.90 43.81 -32.31
C ALA A 268 -15.44 42.40 -31.99
N ASP A 269 -15.10 41.41 -32.83
CA ASP A 269 -15.37 39.98 -32.60
C ASP A 269 -14.17 39.24 -31.96
N VAL A 270 -13.07 39.94 -31.67
CA VAL A 270 -11.84 39.37 -31.09
C VAL A 270 -11.25 40.35 -30.07
N PHE A 271 -10.82 39.85 -28.90
CA PHE A 271 -10.54 40.66 -27.70
C PHE A 271 -9.08 40.59 -27.25
N THR A 272 -8.14 40.66 -28.20
CA THR A 272 -6.71 40.35 -27.97
C THR A 272 -6.03 41.19 -26.89
N GLU A 273 -6.50 42.40 -26.61
CA GLU A 273 -5.91 43.23 -25.55
C GLU A 273 -6.46 42.87 -24.18
N GLN A 274 -7.75 42.54 -24.09
CA GLN A 274 -8.38 42.00 -22.90
C GLN A 274 -7.79 40.62 -22.54
N ASP A 275 -7.57 39.77 -23.55
CA ASP A 275 -6.89 38.48 -23.41
C ASP A 275 -5.50 38.67 -22.78
N LYS A 276 -4.64 39.53 -23.37
CA LYS A 276 -3.30 39.83 -22.85
C LYS A 276 -3.30 40.33 -21.41
N VAL A 277 -4.23 41.23 -21.06
CA VAL A 277 -4.32 41.78 -19.68
C VAL A 277 -4.67 40.69 -18.68
N LEU A 278 -5.61 39.80 -19.04
CA LEU A 278 -5.98 38.66 -18.21
C LEU A 278 -4.83 37.65 -18.12
N GLU A 279 -4.24 37.25 -19.24
CA GLU A 279 -3.09 36.35 -19.32
C GLU A 279 -1.91 36.85 -18.49
N ALA A 280 -1.54 38.13 -18.60
CA ALA A 280 -0.46 38.73 -17.80
C ALA A 280 -0.73 38.64 -16.29
N ARG A 281 -2.00 38.80 -15.86
CA ARG A 281 -2.38 38.66 -14.45
C ARG A 281 -2.29 37.23 -13.95
N TYR A 282 -2.71 36.24 -14.76
CA TYR A 282 -2.57 34.82 -14.41
C TYR A 282 -1.12 34.34 -14.51
N ALA A 283 -0.33 34.86 -15.46
CA ALA A 283 1.10 34.58 -15.57
C ALA A 283 1.84 35.02 -14.30
N LYS A 284 1.59 36.24 -13.81
CA LYS A 284 2.20 36.73 -12.56
C LYS A 284 1.77 35.91 -11.33
N LYS A 285 0.49 35.52 -11.24
CA LYS A 285 0.03 34.57 -10.20
C LYS A 285 0.77 33.23 -10.25
N ASN A 286 1.07 32.74 -11.46
CA ASN A 286 1.67 31.42 -11.66
C ASN A 286 3.22 31.45 -11.60
N GLU A 287 3.86 32.61 -11.72
CA GLU A 287 5.32 32.80 -11.79
C GLU A 287 6.06 32.02 -10.69
N ARG A 288 5.66 32.21 -9.43
CA ARG A 288 6.23 31.46 -8.30
C ARG A 288 5.99 29.95 -8.38
N VAL A 289 4.78 29.54 -8.75
CA VAL A 289 4.43 28.12 -8.86
C VAL A 289 5.22 27.43 -9.98
N LEU A 290 5.59 28.15 -11.04
CA LEU A 290 6.48 27.67 -12.09
C LEU A 290 7.92 27.56 -11.58
N ASN A 291 8.45 28.57 -10.88
CA ASN A 291 9.79 28.55 -10.29
C ASN A 291 9.95 27.40 -9.29
N ASP A 292 9.01 27.26 -8.34
CA ASP A 292 8.97 26.16 -7.35
C ASP A 292 8.93 24.79 -8.06
N LEU A 293 8.18 24.68 -9.16
CA LEU A 293 8.04 23.46 -9.96
C LEU A 293 9.30 23.14 -10.79
N GLU A 294 10.07 24.14 -11.20
CA GLU A 294 11.38 23.96 -11.85
C GLU A 294 12.46 23.55 -10.85
N GLU A 295 12.50 24.15 -9.66
CA GLU A 295 13.41 23.71 -8.58
C GLU A 295 13.11 22.25 -8.18
N GLN A 296 11.83 21.90 -7.97
CA GLN A 296 11.45 20.52 -7.64
C GLN A 296 11.75 19.51 -8.76
N LYS A 297 11.71 19.93 -10.03
CA LYS A 297 12.18 19.10 -11.15
C LYS A 297 13.70 18.89 -11.08
N GLU A 298 14.48 19.92 -10.77
CA GLU A 298 15.94 19.79 -10.69
C GLU A 298 16.35 18.91 -9.50
N GLN A 299 15.76 19.11 -8.32
CA GLN A 299 15.97 18.24 -7.17
C GLN A 299 15.62 16.77 -7.50
N LEU A 300 14.55 16.54 -8.28
CA LEU A 300 14.14 15.20 -8.72
C LEU A 300 15.08 14.59 -9.78
N THR A 301 15.71 15.37 -10.67
CA THR A 301 16.69 14.83 -11.63
C THR A 301 18.04 14.56 -10.96
N GLN A 302 18.47 15.43 -10.05
CA GLN A 302 19.65 15.21 -9.20
C GLN A 302 19.49 13.92 -8.37
N LEU A 303 18.36 13.77 -7.65
CA LEU A 303 18.10 12.58 -6.82
C LEU A 303 17.98 11.29 -7.65
N HIS A 304 17.40 11.35 -8.87
CA HIS A 304 17.42 10.20 -9.77
C HIS A 304 18.84 9.84 -10.26
N ALA A 305 19.70 10.84 -10.51
CA ALA A 305 21.09 10.59 -10.88
C ALA A 305 21.88 9.96 -9.72
N GLU A 306 21.71 10.45 -8.49
CA GLU A 306 22.28 9.83 -7.28
C GLU A 306 21.75 8.41 -7.08
N PHE A 307 20.45 8.16 -7.23
CA PHE A 307 19.86 6.84 -7.09
C PHE A 307 20.38 5.86 -8.16
N ALA A 308 20.47 6.29 -9.42
CA ALA A 308 21.06 5.48 -10.50
C ALA A 308 22.55 5.21 -10.26
N GLN A 309 23.30 6.19 -9.73
CA GLN A 309 24.70 6.01 -9.33
C GLN A 309 24.82 5.01 -8.17
N LEU A 310 23.95 5.09 -7.16
CA LEU A 310 23.92 4.17 -6.01
C LEU A 310 23.55 2.75 -6.44
N GLN A 311 22.57 2.56 -7.34
CA GLN A 311 22.23 1.26 -7.91
C GLN A 311 23.37 0.67 -8.77
N THR A 312 24.01 1.49 -9.60
CA THR A 312 25.14 1.06 -10.45
C THR A 312 26.39 0.78 -9.60
N SER A 313 26.54 1.47 -8.47
CA SER A 313 27.62 1.23 -7.53
C SER A 313 27.33 -0.01 -6.69
N GLY A 314 27.98 -1.14 -7.03
CA GLY A 314 27.93 -2.36 -6.21
C GLY A 314 28.15 -2.04 -4.72
N ALA A 315 27.32 -2.66 -3.87
CA ALA A 315 26.94 -2.13 -2.56
C ALA A 315 28.14 -1.59 -1.74
N PRO A 316 28.04 -0.38 -1.15
CA PRO A 316 29.13 0.20 -0.36
C PRO A 316 29.67 -0.74 0.73
N LEU A 317 28.78 -1.52 1.35
CA LEU A 317 29.13 -2.56 2.32
C LEU A 317 30.00 -3.68 1.72
N GLU A 318 29.70 -4.16 0.51
CA GLU A 318 30.47 -5.22 -0.15
C GLU A 318 31.87 -4.72 -0.54
N LYS A 319 31.97 -3.48 -1.03
CA LYS A 319 33.27 -2.81 -1.28
C LYS A 319 34.08 -2.69 0.02
N LEU A 320 33.44 -2.27 1.11
CA LEU A 320 34.08 -2.10 2.41
C LEU A 320 34.49 -3.45 3.04
N GLN A 321 33.71 -4.50 2.85
CA GLN A 321 34.06 -5.86 3.24
C GLN A 321 35.27 -6.39 2.47
N LYS A 322 35.35 -6.12 1.15
CA LYS A 322 36.52 -6.49 0.32
C LYS A 322 37.78 -5.73 0.76
N THR A 323 37.72 -4.41 0.97
CA THR A 323 38.88 -3.65 1.45
C THR A 323 39.29 -4.05 2.88
N HIS A 324 38.34 -4.30 3.78
CA HIS A 324 38.62 -4.86 5.10
C HIS A 324 39.30 -6.24 5.00
N GLY A 325 38.83 -7.13 4.13
CA GLY A 325 39.45 -8.44 3.87
C GLY A 325 40.91 -8.33 3.39
N TYR A 326 41.18 -7.41 2.46
CA TYR A 326 42.56 -7.13 2.01
C TYR A 326 43.42 -6.59 3.15
N LEU A 327 42.94 -5.61 3.92
CA LEU A 327 43.68 -5.03 5.05
C LEU A 327 43.98 -6.05 6.16
N VAL A 328 43.05 -6.97 6.46
CA VAL A 328 43.28 -8.06 7.41
C VAL A 328 44.33 -9.06 6.88
N SER A 329 44.25 -9.40 5.58
CA SER A 329 45.24 -10.27 4.91
C SER A 329 46.65 -9.65 4.91
N ASP A 330 46.75 -8.36 4.58
CA ASP A 330 48.04 -7.65 4.55
C ASP A 330 48.60 -7.43 5.95
N ARG A 331 47.77 -7.13 6.95
CA ARG A 331 48.20 -7.10 8.36
C ARG A 331 48.82 -8.43 8.81
N ALA A 332 48.25 -9.56 8.40
CA ALA A 332 48.83 -10.88 8.68
C ALA A 332 50.18 -11.07 7.98
N LYS A 333 50.28 -10.78 6.67
CA LYS A 333 51.55 -10.83 5.92
C LYS A 333 52.64 -9.96 6.54
N PHE A 334 52.30 -8.74 6.96
CA PHE A 334 53.26 -7.86 7.63
C PHE A 334 53.68 -8.39 9.01
N HIS A 335 52.80 -9.04 9.76
CA HIS A 335 53.15 -9.69 11.02
C HIS A 335 54.12 -10.87 10.81
N ASP A 336 53.84 -11.75 9.85
CA ASP A 336 54.74 -12.85 9.45
C ASP A 336 56.12 -12.33 9.02
N VAL A 337 56.15 -11.25 8.24
CA VAL A 337 57.40 -10.62 7.76
C VAL A 337 58.18 -10.01 8.92
N LEU A 338 57.51 -9.32 9.85
CA LEU A 338 58.14 -8.79 11.06
C LEU A 338 58.71 -9.92 11.92
N GLN A 339 57.94 -10.98 12.20
CA GLN A 339 58.39 -12.12 13.00
C GLN A 339 59.62 -12.82 12.39
N ARG A 340 59.65 -12.97 11.05
CA ARG A 340 60.82 -13.49 10.31
C ARG A 340 62.03 -12.58 10.44
N PHE A 341 61.86 -11.26 10.34
CA PHE A 341 62.97 -10.32 10.50
C PHE A 341 63.45 -10.18 11.95
N GLU A 342 62.56 -10.27 12.95
CA GLU A 342 62.93 -10.32 14.36
C GLU A 342 63.68 -11.60 14.70
N GLY A 343 63.22 -12.76 14.22
CA GLY A 343 63.93 -14.03 14.33
C GLY A 343 65.32 -13.97 13.68
N ARG A 344 65.43 -13.43 12.46
CA ARG A 344 66.73 -13.24 11.78
C ARG A 344 67.63 -12.24 12.51
N LYS A 345 67.07 -11.14 13.03
CA LYS A 345 67.81 -10.15 13.84
C LYS A 345 68.36 -10.79 15.10
N LYS A 346 67.55 -11.57 15.82
CA LYS A 346 68.00 -12.31 17.01
C LYS A 346 69.12 -13.29 16.65
N HIS A 347 68.90 -14.14 15.64
CA HIS A 347 69.92 -15.11 15.22
C HIS A 347 71.25 -14.43 14.84
N LEU A 348 71.22 -13.30 14.12
CA LEU A 348 72.42 -12.52 13.82
C LEU A 348 73.10 -11.91 15.07
N ILE A 349 72.33 -11.48 16.06
CA ILE A 349 72.88 -11.01 17.36
C ILE A 349 73.55 -12.18 18.09
N ASP A 350 72.90 -13.33 18.16
CA ASP A 350 73.41 -14.54 18.82
C ASP A 350 74.70 -15.04 18.12
N THR A 351 74.74 -15.04 16.78
CA THR A 351 75.95 -15.36 15.99
C THR A 351 77.06 -14.33 16.22
N ILE A 352 76.77 -13.02 16.22
CA ILE A 352 77.78 -11.98 16.48
C ILE A 352 78.34 -12.07 17.90
N ALA A 353 77.55 -12.54 18.87
CA ALA A 353 78.05 -12.82 20.22
C ALA A 353 79.02 -14.02 20.22
N HIS A 354 78.63 -15.12 19.59
CA HIS A 354 79.46 -16.34 19.51
C HIS A 354 80.77 -16.12 18.75
N GLU A 355 80.74 -15.48 17.58
CA GLU A 355 81.93 -15.14 16.78
C GLU A 355 82.91 -14.23 17.56
N LYS A 356 82.40 -13.33 18.41
CA LYS A 356 83.24 -12.50 19.30
C LYS A 356 83.88 -13.30 20.43
N GLU A 357 83.14 -14.24 21.01
CA GLU A 357 83.65 -15.14 22.04
C GLU A 357 84.73 -16.07 21.46
N GLU A 358 84.49 -16.66 20.28
CA GLU A 358 85.51 -17.49 19.61
C GLU A 358 86.73 -16.66 19.18
N LEU A 359 86.54 -15.44 18.66
CA LEU A 359 87.65 -14.54 18.34
C LEU A 359 88.51 -14.22 19.56
N ASN A 360 87.90 -13.92 20.71
CA ASN A 360 88.62 -13.67 21.96
C ASN A 360 89.41 -14.92 22.42
N LEU A 361 88.81 -16.12 22.33
CA LEU A 361 89.49 -17.38 22.62
C LEU A 361 90.65 -17.64 21.66
N ARG A 362 90.49 -17.37 20.37
CA ARG A 362 91.56 -17.50 19.36
C ARG A 362 92.69 -16.49 19.59
N ILE A 363 92.40 -15.27 20.02
CA ILE A 363 93.42 -14.27 20.39
C ILE A 363 94.22 -14.75 21.61
N ALA A 364 93.55 -15.17 22.69
CA ALA A 364 94.22 -15.68 23.88
C ALA A 364 95.08 -16.93 23.60
N ASN A 365 94.59 -17.84 22.76
CA ASN A 365 95.35 -18.99 22.30
C ASN A 365 96.57 -18.58 21.45
N LEU A 366 96.45 -17.56 20.60
CA LEU A 366 97.56 -17.04 19.80
C LEU A 366 98.63 -16.41 20.70
N GLU A 367 98.24 -15.58 21.67
CA GLU A 367 99.16 -15.02 22.68
C GLU A 367 99.88 -16.12 23.47
N GLN A 368 99.17 -17.18 23.86
CA GLN A 368 99.80 -18.35 24.49
C GLN A 368 100.80 -19.03 23.55
N LEU A 369 100.42 -19.32 22.31
CA LEU A 369 101.27 -19.97 21.31
C LEU A 369 102.50 -19.13 20.94
N GLU A 370 102.39 -17.80 20.87
CA GLU A 370 103.55 -16.92 20.70
C GLU A 370 104.47 -16.98 21.93
N SER A 371 103.91 -17.04 23.14
CA SER A 371 104.72 -17.22 24.36
C SER A 371 105.45 -18.57 24.37
N GLU A 372 104.81 -19.64 23.87
CA GLU A 372 105.38 -20.99 23.80
C GLU A 372 106.39 -21.13 22.66
N HIS A 373 106.12 -20.53 21.51
CA HIS A 373 107.05 -20.45 20.39
C HIS A 373 108.35 -19.74 20.81
N ASN A 374 108.26 -18.60 21.50
CA ASN A 374 109.46 -17.90 22.00
C ASN A 374 110.24 -18.75 23.02
N LYS A 375 109.57 -19.39 23.99
CA LYS A 375 110.20 -20.32 24.94
C LYS A 375 110.89 -21.49 24.24
N LEU A 376 110.24 -22.10 23.25
CA LEU A 376 110.78 -23.23 22.48
C LEU A 376 111.93 -22.80 21.57
N LEU A 377 111.85 -21.63 20.94
CA LEU A 377 112.89 -21.07 20.10
C LEU A 377 114.15 -20.75 20.92
N ASP A 378 114.01 -20.22 22.14
CA ASP A 378 115.13 -20.06 23.08
C ASP A 378 115.66 -21.40 23.62
N THR A 379 114.79 -22.39 23.82
CA THR A 379 115.21 -23.76 24.18
C THR A 379 116.01 -24.42 23.04
N VAL A 380 115.61 -24.23 21.78
CA VAL A 380 116.32 -24.72 20.60
C VAL A 380 117.65 -23.98 20.40
N LYS A 381 117.72 -22.66 20.66
CA LYS A 381 119.02 -21.93 20.71
C LYS A 381 119.98 -22.51 21.75
N ALA A 382 119.47 -23.03 22.86
CA ALA A 382 120.29 -23.66 23.91
C ALA A 382 120.69 -25.12 23.57
N GLN A 383 119.96 -25.79 22.67
CA GLN A 383 120.22 -27.17 22.26
C GLN A 383 121.15 -27.23 21.04
N ASN A 384 122.43 -27.48 21.29
CA ASN A 384 123.44 -27.74 20.25
C ASN A 384 123.29 -29.16 19.66
N LEU A 385 122.16 -29.42 18.99
CA LEU A 385 121.88 -30.67 18.29
C LEU A 385 122.77 -30.82 17.05
N THR A 386 123.34 -32.01 16.83
CA THR A 386 124.20 -32.23 15.66
C THR A 386 123.38 -32.61 14.41
N PRO A 387 123.84 -32.25 13.19
CA PRO A 387 123.13 -32.61 11.96
C PRO A 387 122.90 -34.12 11.76
N GLU A 388 123.77 -34.97 12.30
CA GLU A 388 123.64 -36.44 12.21
C GLU A 388 122.58 -37.04 13.14
N GLU A 389 122.23 -36.35 14.22
CA GLU A 389 121.13 -36.73 15.13
C GLU A 389 119.79 -36.35 14.50
N VAL A 390 119.70 -35.14 13.93
CA VAL A 390 118.55 -34.68 13.14
C VAL A 390 118.29 -35.60 11.93
N ALA A 391 119.35 -36.03 11.22
CA ALA A 391 119.22 -36.96 10.10
C ALA A 391 118.68 -38.34 10.53
N ARG A 392 119.12 -38.89 11.67
CA ARG A 392 118.60 -40.14 12.22
C ARG A 392 117.15 -40.02 12.68
N MET A 393 116.81 -38.97 13.44
CA MET A 393 115.43 -38.71 13.86
C MET A 393 114.49 -38.59 12.66
N ASN A 394 114.90 -37.95 11.57
CA ASN A 394 114.10 -37.84 10.36
C ASN A 394 113.89 -39.20 9.66
N SER A 395 114.92 -40.05 9.59
CA SER A 395 114.82 -41.42 9.04
C SER A 395 113.84 -42.30 9.85
N ASP A 396 113.97 -42.27 11.17
CA ASP A 396 113.11 -43.06 12.06
C ASP A 396 111.67 -42.54 12.05
N HIS A 397 111.49 -41.21 11.98
CA HIS A 397 110.18 -40.58 11.81
C HIS A 397 109.54 -40.93 10.45
N GLU A 398 110.29 -40.94 9.34
CA GLU A 398 109.75 -41.25 8.01
C GLU A 398 109.32 -42.73 7.90
N THR A 399 110.08 -43.65 8.49
CA THR A 399 109.71 -45.08 8.54
C THR A 399 108.52 -45.37 9.45
N LEU A 400 108.46 -44.77 10.65
CA LEU A 400 107.28 -44.83 11.52
C LEU A 400 106.03 -44.22 10.86
N SER A 401 106.18 -43.07 10.19
CA SER A 401 105.10 -42.40 9.48
C SER A 401 104.50 -43.28 8.37
N ARG A 402 105.34 -43.95 7.56
CA ARG A 402 104.89 -44.92 6.54
C ARG A 402 104.03 -46.04 7.13
N ASN A 403 104.49 -46.67 8.21
CA ASN A 403 103.77 -47.77 8.86
C ASN A 403 102.44 -47.28 9.47
N LEU A 404 102.40 -46.06 10.01
CA LEU A 404 101.20 -45.44 10.57
C LEU A 404 100.16 -45.14 9.47
N VAL A 405 100.58 -44.70 8.29
CA VAL A 405 99.70 -44.50 7.12
C VAL A 405 99.10 -45.82 6.64
N GLU A 406 99.90 -46.88 6.50
CA GLU A 406 99.41 -48.19 6.03
C GLU A 406 98.42 -48.82 7.02
N LEU A 407 98.67 -48.71 8.33
CA LEU A 407 97.74 -49.15 9.37
C LEU A 407 96.44 -48.33 9.36
N LYS A 408 96.51 -46.99 9.21
CA LYS A 408 95.32 -46.14 9.06
C LYS A 408 94.49 -46.50 7.83
N GLN A 409 95.13 -46.84 6.72
CA GLN A 409 94.41 -47.27 5.51
C GLN A 409 93.67 -48.60 5.75
N LYS A 410 94.33 -49.62 6.31
CA LYS A 410 93.68 -50.89 6.66
C LYS A 410 92.51 -50.71 7.64
N ILE A 411 92.64 -49.84 8.64
CA ILE A 411 91.55 -49.47 9.55
C ILE A 411 90.40 -48.78 8.79
N SER A 412 90.68 -47.84 7.89
CA SER A 412 89.64 -47.18 7.08
C SER A 412 88.90 -48.16 6.16
N GLU A 413 89.59 -49.14 5.60
CA GLU A 413 89.01 -50.17 4.73
C GLU A 413 88.10 -51.12 5.52
N THR A 414 88.52 -51.59 6.71
CA THR A 414 87.65 -52.41 7.58
C THR A 414 86.49 -51.61 8.18
N GLN A 415 86.69 -50.33 8.50
CA GLN A 415 85.61 -49.48 9.00
C GLN A 415 84.55 -49.19 7.91
N LYS A 416 84.95 -49.10 6.63
CA LYS A 416 84.03 -49.01 5.49
C LYS A 416 83.22 -50.30 5.28
N THR A 417 83.81 -51.48 5.48
CA THR A 417 83.05 -52.75 5.35
C THR A 417 82.09 -52.94 6.52
N VAL A 418 82.48 -52.58 7.75
CA VAL A 418 81.56 -52.54 8.91
C VAL A 418 80.39 -51.58 8.65
N MET A 419 80.66 -50.32 8.31
CA MET A 419 79.61 -49.33 7.97
C MET A 419 78.67 -49.81 6.85
N SER A 420 79.19 -50.51 5.84
CA SER A 420 78.37 -51.08 4.75
C SER A 420 77.48 -52.26 5.21
N LEU A 421 77.90 -53.00 6.23
CA LEU A 421 77.10 -54.08 6.83
C LEU A 421 76.08 -53.53 7.84
N GLU A 422 76.45 -52.51 8.62
CA GLU A 422 75.53 -51.80 9.53
C GLU A 422 74.38 -51.16 8.74
N VAL A 423 74.66 -50.43 7.65
CA VAL A 423 73.62 -49.86 6.77
C VAL A 423 72.73 -50.93 6.13
N LYS A 424 73.23 -52.14 5.87
CA LYS A 424 72.39 -53.25 5.41
C LYS A 424 71.51 -53.81 6.54
N MET A 425 72.07 -53.94 7.74
CA MET A 425 71.33 -54.42 8.92
C MET A 425 70.21 -53.45 9.30
N THR A 426 70.46 -52.13 9.32
CA THR A 426 69.42 -51.14 9.61
C THR A 426 68.34 -51.09 8.53
N ASN A 427 68.72 -51.15 7.25
CA ASN A 427 67.74 -51.18 6.15
C ASN A 427 66.87 -52.46 6.18
N HIS A 428 67.46 -53.63 6.49
CA HIS A 428 66.69 -54.87 6.65
C HIS A 428 65.84 -54.89 7.94
N GLY A 429 66.30 -54.21 9.00
CA GLY A 429 65.53 -53.99 10.23
C GLY A 429 64.29 -53.14 9.97
N ALA A 430 64.46 -51.94 9.40
CA ALA A 430 63.36 -51.04 9.09
C ALA A 430 62.32 -51.67 8.14
N ALA A 431 62.75 -52.46 7.16
CA ALA A 431 61.83 -53.19 6.26
C ALA A 431 61.05 -54.31 6.98
N ALA A 432 61.58 -54.87 8.08
CA ALA A 432 60.87 -55.83 8.91
C ALA A 432 59.92 -55.14 9.91
N GLU A 433 60.28 -53.97 10.41
CA GLU A 433 59.42 -53.09 11.22
C GLU A 433 58.22 -52.58 10.41
N GLU A 434 58.45 -52.06 9.19
CA GLU A 434 57.38 -51.61 8.28
C GLU A 434 56.39 -52.76 7.95
N ALA A 435 56.90 -53.96 7.67
CA ALA A 435 56.06 -55.13 7.43
C ALA A 435 55.24 -55.54 8.67
N LEU A 436 55.78 -55.33 9.88
CA LEU A 436 55.11 -55.61 11.14
C LEU A 436 54.05 -54.54 11.49
N ASP A 437 54.33 -53.27 11.23
CA ASP A 437 53.38 -52.17 11.39
C ASP A 437 52.20 -52.33 10.40
N LEU A 438 52.47 -52.67 9.14
CA LEU A 438 51.42 -52.97 8.16
C LEU A 438 50.53 -54.14 8.61
N TYR A 439 51.11 -55.20 9.17
CA TYR A 439 50.38 -56.33 9.73
C TYR A 439 49.55 -55.93 10.97
N THR A 440 50.12 -55.16 11.89
CA THR A 440 49.45 -54.73 13.14
C THR A 440 48.30 -53.76 12.85
N ASN A 441 48.47 -52.84 11.88
CA ASN A 441 47.41 -51.98 11.39
C ASN A 441 46.30 -52.77 10.66
N LEU A 442 46.65 -53.85 9.95
CA LEU A 442 45.66 -54.76 9.36
C LEU A 442 44.83 -55.46 10.44
N LEU A 443 45.45 -56.00 11.49
CA LEU A 443 44.73 -56.60 12.63
C LEU A 443 43.79 -55.57 13.29
N SER A 444 44.29 -54.36 13.54
CA SER A 444 43.52 -53.25 14.14
C SER A 444 42.30 -52.88 13.29
N SER A 445 42.48 -52.63 11.99
CA SER A 445 41.41 -52.25 11.07
C SER A 445 40.36 -53.35 10.85
N LEU A 446 40.72 -54.63 11.03
CA LEU A 446 39.80 -55.78 10.98
C LEU A 446 39.16 -56.13 12.33
N GLY A 447 39.51 -55.43 13.42
CA GLY A 447 39.03 -55.74 14.77
C GLY A 447 39.59 -57.03 15.37
N LEU A 448 40.70 -57.53 14.83
CA LEU A 448 41.33 -58.82 15.20
C LEU A 448 42.45 -58.64 16.24
N PHE A 449 42.25 -57.73 17.20
CA PHE A 449 43.10 -57.61 18.38
C PHE A 449 42.60 -58.55 19.51
N PRO A 450 43.48 -59.07 20.38
CA PRO A 450 43.05 -59.92 21.49
C PRO A 450 42.16 -59.18 22.51
N PRO A 451 41.13 -59.83 23.10
CA PRO A 451 40.67 -61.19 22.80
C PRO A 451 39.84 -61.24 21.51
N LEU A 452 40.09 -62.26 20.68
CA LEU A 452 39.30 -62.50 19.48
C LEU A 452 37.88 -62.97 19.82
N SER A 453 36.94 -62.74 18.90
CA SER A 453 35.57 -63.26 19.01
C SER A 453 35.52 -64.79 19.13
N PRO A 454 34.49 -65.37 19.77
CA PRO A 454 34.28 -66.81 19.79
C PRO A 454 34.28 -67.39 18.36
N PRO A 455 34.94 -68.52 18.09
CA PRO A 455 35.55 -69.47 19.02
C PRO A 455 37.05 -69.26 19.31
N PHE A 456 37.65 -68.12 18.96
CA PHE A 456 39.12 -67.93 18.96
C PHE A 456 39.70 -67.23 20.20
N GLU A 457 38.95 -67.20 21.31
CA GLU A 457 39.21 -66.43 22.54
C GLU A 457 40.60 -66.63 23.17
N GLY A 458 41.28 -67.75 22.88
CA GLY A 458 42.61 -68.10 23.40
C GLY A 458 43.79 -67.92 22.44
N VAL A 459 43.61 -67.29 21.27
CA VAL A 459 44.68 -67.09 20.27
C VAL A 459 45.12 -65.64 20.23
N ASP A 460 46.40 -65.39 20.52
CA ASP A 460 47.05 -64.10 20.24
C ASP A 460 47.57 -64.09 18.80
N LEU A 461 47.30 -62.99 18.07
CA LEU A 461 47.78 -62.77 16.70
C LEU A 461 48.87 -61.69 16.64
N THR A 462 49.20 -61.05 17.76
CA THR A 462 50.22 -60.01 17.83
C THR A 462 51.62 -60.59 17.65
N LEU A 463 52.50 -59.77 17.07
CA LEU A 463 53.89 -60.09 16.77
C LEU A 463 54.74 -58.87 17.15
N GLN A 464 55.96 -59.09 17.63
CA GLN A 464 56.93 -58.04 17.97
C GLN A 464 58.30 -58.39 17.43
N LEU A 465 59.03 -57.41 16.88
CA LEU A 465 60.38 -57.59 16.36
C LEU A 465 61.43 -57.29 17.45
N ASN A 466 62.47 -58.11 17.54
CA ASN A 466 63.59 -57.91 18.46
C ASN A 466 64.93 -58.02 17.71
N LEU A 467 65.47 -56.88 17.27
CA LEU A 467 66.75 -56.82 16.55
C LEU A 467 67.98 -56.98 17.47
N ALA A 468 67.79 -56.96 18.79
CA ALA A 468 68.89 -56.99 19.77
C ALA A 468 69.37 -58.41 20.13
N THR A 469 68.71 -59.46 19.63
CA THR A 469 69.12 -60.86 19.86
C THR A 469 70.06 -61.38 18.77
N THR A 470 71.07 -62.15 19.18
CA THR A 470 71.95 -62.91 18.28
C THR A 470 71.34 -64.25 17.80
N ASN A 471 70.19 -64.67 18.34
CA ASN A 471 69.52 -65.91 17.93
C ASN A 471 68.37 -65.62 16.96
N VAL A 472 68.49 -66.11 15.71
CA VAL A 472 67.45 -65.98 14.66
C VAL A 472 66.08 -66.47 15.15
N SER A 473 66.04 -67.53 15.97
CA SER A 473 64.81 -68.10 16.56
C SER A 473 64.10 -67.21 17.60
N GLN A 474 64.69 -66.08 17.99
CA GLN A 474 64.16 -65.14 18.99
C GLN A 474 63.93 -63.73 18.42
N LEU A 475 64.23 -63.53 17.13
CA LEU A 475 64.17 -62.22 16.45
C LEU A 475 62.72 -61.74 16.25
N LEU A 476 61.76 -62.66 16.34
CA LEU A 476 60.33 -62.37 16.39
C LEU A 476 59.74 -62.98 17.67
N ILE A 477 58.92 -62.21 18.38
CA ILE A 477 58.26 -62.57 19.64
C ILE A 477 56.74 -62.60 19.36
N GLY A 478 56.10 -63.73 19.69
CA GLY A 478 54.68 -63.98 19.42
C GLY A 478 54.45 -65.42 18.96
N GLU A 479 53.23 -65.71 18.50
CA GLU A 479 52.84 -67.05 18.06
C GLU A 479 53.40 -67.44 16.68
N ASP A 480 53.49 -68.75 16.41
CA ASP A 480 54.07 -69.25 15.16
C ASP A 480 53.19 -68.86 13.95
N ILE A 481 53.72 -67.96 13.11
CA ILE A 481 53.10 -67.44 11.88
C ILE A 481 52.47 -68.57 11.03
N ARG A 482 53.16 -69.70 10.90
CA ARG A 482 52.77 -70.82 10.02
C ARG A 482 51.82 -71.81 10.69
N LYS A 483 51.94 -72.03 12.00
CA LYS A 483 51.16 -73.04 12.73
C LYS A 483 49.90 -72.49 13.41
N VAL A 484 49.90 -71.21 13.82
CA VAL A 484 48.84 -70.62 14.65
C VAL A 484 48.17 -69.46 13.93
N ILE A 485 48.92 -68.40 13.62
CA ILE A 485 48.37 -67.15 13.06
C ILE A 485 47.69 -67.38 11.71
N LYS A 486 48.38 -67.97 10.73
CA LYS A 486 47.84 -68.17 9.39
C LYS A 486 46.61 -69.11 9.34
N PRO A 487 46.58 -70.25 10.06
CA PRO A 487 45.37 -71.07 10.17
C PRO A 487 44.18 -70.33 10.79
N THR A 488 44.40 -69.56 11.87
CA THR A 488 43.33 -68.78 12.53
C THR A 488 42.77 -67.70 11.61
N LEU A 489 43.62 -66.93 10.92
CA LEU A 489 43.18 -65.92 9.94
C LEU A 489 42.39 -66.54 8.78
N ASN A 490 42.77 -67.72 8.31
CA ASN A 490 41.99 -68.45 7.30
C ASN A 490 40.60 -68.86 7.83
N ALA A 491 40.51 -69.35 9.07
CA ALA A 491 39.25 -69.78 9.67
C ALA A 491 38.29 -68.58 9.92
N VAL A 492 38.83 -67.44 10.37
CA VAL A 492 38.07 -66.17 10.47
C VAL A 492 37.59 -65.71 9.09
N ALA A 493 38.41 -65.84 8.05
CA ALA A 493 38.02 -65.47 6.68
C ALA A 493 36.90 -66.36 6.12
N GLU A 494 36.86 -67.66 6.44
CA GLU A 494 35.72 -68.53 6.09
C GLU A 494 34.46 -68.17 6.89
N LEU A 495 34.57 -67.92 8.19
CA LEU A 495 33.43 -67.49 9.02
C LEU A 495 32.77 -66.21 8.49
N LYS A 496 33.56 -65.23 8.07
CA LYS A 496 33.04 -63.99 7.44
C LYS A 496 32.55 -64.19 6.00
N ARG A 497 32.94 -65.27 5.31
CA ARG A 497 32.32 -65.67 4.04
C ARG A 497 30.93 -66.29 4.25
N THR A 498 30.76 -67.12 5.29
CA THR A 498 29.46 -67.73 5.61
C THR A 498 28.46 -66.69 6.14
N GLU A 499 28.86 -65.83 7.07
CA GLU A 499 28.01 -64.71 7.55
C GLU A 499 27.52 -63.83 6.38
N ARG A 500 28.43 -63.50 5.44
CA ARG A 500 28.05 -62.70 4.26
C ARG A 500 27.05 -63.43 3.37
N ALA A 501 27.19 -64.75 3.19
CA ALA A 501 26.27 -65.54 2.36
C ALA A 501 24.87 -65.65 2.99
N GLU A 502 24.79 -65.70 4.32
CA GLU A 502 23.52 -65.66 5.07
C GLU A 502 22.85 -64.29 4.91
N VAL A 503 23.56 -63.19 5.14
CA VAL A 503 23.04 -61.82 4.98
C VAL A 503 22.60 -61.52 3.53
N GLU A 504 23.34 -61.98 2.52
CA GLU A 504 22.94 -61.86 1.11
C GLU A 504 21.67 -62.69 0.82
N SER A 505 21.52 -63.86 1.46
CA SER A 505 20.32 -64.70 1.35
C SER A 505 19.10 -64.09 2.05
N GLU A 506 19.29 -63.31 3.12
CA GLU A 506 18.22 -62.51 3.72
C GLU A 506 17.86 -61.30 2.86
N ARG A 507 18.86 -60.61 2.29
CA ARG A 507 18.63 -59.50 1.35
C ARG A 507 17.74 -59.92 0.17
N ILE A 508 18.00 -61.08 -0.42
CA ILE A 508 17.21 -61.63 -1.53
C ILE A 508 15.75 -61.92 -1.13
N LYS A 509 15.48 -62.31 0.12
CA LYS A 509 14.10 -62.45 0.62
C LYS A 509 13.41 -61.10 0.73
N VAL A 510 14.08 -60.11 1.35
CA VAL A 510 13.54 -58.76 1.53
C VAL A 510 13.27 -58.07 0.19
N ASP A 511 14.17 -58.24 -0.80
CA ASP A 511 13.95 -57.75 -2.16
C ASP A 511 12.71 -58.39 -2.80
N ASN A 512 12.54 -59.72 -2.68
CA ASN A 512 11.36 -60.45 -3.19
C ASN A 512 10.05 -60.05 -2.49
N ASP A 513 10.06 -59.88 -1.17
CA ASP A 513 8.89 -59.44 -0.40
C ASP A 513 8.50 -57.99 -0.75
N LEU A 514 9.49 -57.15 -1.08
CA LEU A 514 9.29 -55.78 -1.56
C LEU A 514 8.74 -55.74 -3.00
N ASP A 515 9.19 -56.62 -3.89
CA ASP A 515 8.61 -56.79 -5.23
C ASP A 515 7.14 -57.22 -5.15
N GLN A 516 6.79 -58.16 -4.25
CA GLN A 516 5.39 -58.56 -4.02
C GLN A 516 4.54 -57.39 -3.50
N LEU A 517 5.01 -56.67 -2.48
CA LEU A 517 4.32 -55.50 -1.94
C LEU A 517 4.15 -54.38 -2.98
N THR A 518 5.10 -54.24 -3.90
CA THR A 518 5.02 -53.26 -5.00
C THR A 518 3.91 -53.65 -5.97
N LEU A 519 3.82 -54.92 -6.38
CA LEU A 519 2.77 -55.42 -7.26
C LEU A 519 1.37 -55.37 -6.60
N GLU A 520 1.28 -55.59 -5.29
CA GLU A 520 0.04 -55.35 -4.53
C GLU A 520 -0.35 -53.86 -4.53
N CYS A 521 0.61 -52.95 -4.37
CA CYS A 521 0.37 -51.50 -4.46
C CYS A 521 -0.05 -51.03 -5.87
N GLU A 522 0.46 -51.66 -6.93
CA GLU A 522 0.07 -51.38 -8.32
C GLU A 522 -1.36 -51.84 -8.60
N ASN A 523 -1.73 -53.06 -8.18
CA ASN A 523 -3.11 -53.56 -8.30
C ASN A 523 -4.12 -52.64 -7.58
N ILE A 524 -3.80 -52.21 -6.36
CA ILE A 524 -4.65 -51.28 -5.59
C ILE A 524 -4.75 -49.91 -6.30
N HIS A 525 -3.70 -49.43 -6.97
CA HIS A 525 -3.78 -48.20 -7.78
C HIS A 525 -4.71 -48.36 -9.00
N GLU A 526 -4.69 -49.50 -9.68
CA GLU A 526 -5.61 -49.75 -10.80
C GLU A 526 -7.07 -49.85 -10.31
N GLU A 527 -7.32 -50.52 -9.16
CA GLU A 527 -8.64 -50.55 -8.52
C GLU A 527 -9.13 -49.15 -8.12
N VAL A 528 -8.28 -48.33 -7.48
CA VAL A 528 -8.59 -46.94 -7.12
C VAL A 528 -8.92 -46.13 -8.36
N ARG A 529 -8.11 -46.20 -9.42
CA ARG A 529 -8.36 -45.52 -10.71
C ARG A 529 -9.70 -45.96 -11.33
N GLU A 530 -10.06 -47.23 -11.24
CA GLU A 530 -11.36 -47.74 -11.71
C GLU A 530 -12.54 -47.28 -10.83
N VAL A 531 -12.33 -47.03 -9.54
CA VAL A 531 -13.33 -46.39 -8.67
C VAL A 531 -13.44 -44.89 -8.97
N GLU A 532 -12.33 -44.17 -9.18
CA GLU A 532 -12.32 -42.75 -9.56
C GLU A 532 -13.10 -42.51 -10.87
N LYS A 533 -12.88 -43.33 -11.91
CA LYS A 533 -13.66 -43.28 -13.16
C LYS A 533 -15.17 -43.42 -12.90
N LYS A 534 -15.57 -44.36 -12.03
CA LYS A 534 -16.98 -44.57 -11.67
C LYS A 534 -17.56 -43.40 -10.88
N VAL A 535 -16.77 -42.76 -10.02
CA VAL A 535 -17.16 -41.53 -9.30
C VAL A 535 -17.35 -40.37 -10.26
N VAL A 536 -16.47 -40.18 -11.26
CA VAL A 536 -16.63 -39.15 -12.30
C VAL A 536 -17.94 -39.36 -13.07
N VAL A 537 -18.17 -40.56 -13.61
CA VAL A 537 -19.39 -40.88 -14.38
C VAL A 537 -20.67 -40.74 -13.53
N LEU A 538 -20.63 -41.12 -12.25
CA LEU A 538 -21.76 -40.92 -11.34
C LEU A 538 -21.99 -39.43 -11.00
N ASN A 539 -20.94 -38.61 -10.95
CA ASN A 539 -21.08 -37.17 -10.76
C ASN A 539 -21.66 -36.50 -12.02
N GLU A 540 -21.18 -36.86 -13.21
CA GLU A 540 -21.75 -36.41 -14.48
C GLU A 540 -23.26 -36.74 -14.56
N GLN A 541 -23.66 -37.96 -14.22
CA GLN A 541 -25.08 -38.36 -14.13
C GLN A 541 -25.86 -37.58 -13.05
N ALA A 542 -25.23 -37.25 -11.91
CA ALA A 542 -25.86 -36.46 -10.86
C ALA A 542 -26.08 -35.00 -11.28
N ASP A 543 -25.14 -34.41 -12.02
CA ASP A 543 -25.25 -33.06 -12.57
C ASP A 543 -26.24 -33.00 -13.75
N GLU A 544 -26.28 -34.02 -14.63
CA GLU A 544 -27.33 -34.16 -15.65
C GLU A 544 -28.73 -34.25 -15.04
N LEU A 545 -28.92 -35.08 -14.01
CA LEU A 545 -30.19 -35.20 -13.28
C LEU A 545 -30.56 -33.90 -12.54
N ARG A 546 -29.57 -33.19 -12.01
CA ARG A 546 -29.75 -31.88 -11.36
C ARG A 546 -30.23 -30.84 -12.36
N ASP A 547 -29.60 -30.73 -13.52
CA ASP A 547 -29.96 -29.75 -14.55
C ASP A 547 -31.32 -30.09 -15.19
N ALA A 548 -31.62 -31.38 -15.39
CA ALA A 548 -32.95 -31.83 -15.81
C ALA A 548 -34.03 -31.44 -14.78
N ALA A 549 -33.81 -31.69 -13.49
CA ALA A 549 -34.74 -31.32 -12.43
C ALA A 549 -34.86 -29.79 -12.25
N GLN A 550 -33.79 -29.03 -12.47
CA GLN A 550 -33.81 -27.57 -12.45
C GLN A 550 -34.61 -27.01 -13.63
N GLN A 551 -34.45 -27.59 -14.83
CA GLN A 551 -35.20 -27.21 -16.02
C GLN A 551 -36.69 -27.59 -15.90
N GLU A 552 -37.01 -28.78 -15.40
CA GLU A 552 -38.40 -29.18 -15.10
C GLU A 552 -39.03 -28.24 -14.05
N SER A 553 -38.28 -27.90 -12.99
CA SER A 553 -38.70 -26.90 -12.01
C SER A 553 -38.94 -25.52 -12.64
N MET A 554 -38.11 -25.07 -13.57
CA MET A 554 -38.33 -23.81 -14.29
C MET A 554 -39.57 -23.84 -15.18
N VAL A 555 -39.83 -24.95 -15.89
CA VAL A 555 -41.05 -25.14 -16.69
C VAL A 555 -42.29 -25.18 -15.78
N SER A 556 -42.25 -25.97 -14.71
CA SER A 556 -43.34 -26.10 -13.73
C SER A 556 -43.66 -24.77 -13.04
N ASN A 557 -42.65 -23.98 -12.65
CA ASN A 557 -42.86 -22.64 -12.11
C ASN A 557 -43.42 -21.66 -13.16
N ALA A 558 -43.03 -21.78 -14.44
CA ALA A 558 -43.60 -20.96 -15.52
C ALA A 558 -45.07 -21.30 -15.80
N GLU A 559 -45.43 -22.59 -15.75
CA GLU A 559 -46.83 -23.04 -15.83
C GLU A 559 -47.64 -22.64 -14.60
N ALA A 560 -47.10 -22.79 -13.39
CA ALA A 560 -47.74 -22.31 -12.16
C ALA A 560 -48.01 -20.80 -12.23
N ALA A 561 -47.02 -20.00 -12.65
CA ALA A 561 -47.20 -18.55 -12.83
C ALA A 561 -48.18 -18.19 -13.96
N ARG A 562 -48.38 -19.06 -14.96
CA ARG A 562 -49.45 -18.93 -15.97
C ARG A 562 -50.81 -19.23 -15.35
N LEU A 563 -50.94 -20.33 -14.63
CA LEU A 563 -52.16 -20.76 -13.95
C LEU A 563 -52.58 -19.76 -12.85
N GLU A 564 -51.65 -19.15 -12.13
CA GLU A 564 -51.94 -18.06 -11.18
C GLU A 564 -52.49 -16.82 -11.89
N ARG A 565 -51.94 -16.46 -13.07
CA ARG A 565 -52.47 -15.35 -13.88
C ARG A 565 -53.86 -15.67 -14.44
N GLU A 566 -54.09 -16.89 -14.92
CA GLU A 566 -55.39 -17.36 -15.41
C GLU A 566 -56.42 -17.42 -14.27
N LEU A 567 -56.03 -17.89 -13.07
CA LEU A 567 -56.88 -17.94 -11.87
C LEU A 567 -57.17 -16.54 -11.34
N ALA A 568 -56.19 -15.62 -11.32
CA ALA A 568 -56.41 -14.22 -10.96
C ALA A 568 -57.35 -13.52 -11.95
N HIS A 569 -57.20 -13.78 -13.26
CA HIS A 569 -58.11 -13.28 -14.28
C HIS A 569 -59.52 -13.86 -14.11
N ALA A 570 -59.66 -15.18 -13.95
CA ALA A 570 -60.93 -15.86 -13.72
C ALA A 570 -61.62 -15.40 -12.42
N ARG A 571 -60.85 -15.16 -11.34
CA ARG A 571 -61.36 -14.59 -10.08
C ARG A 571 -61.84 -13.16 -10.25
N THR A 572 -61.15 -12.36 -11.06
CA THR A 572 -61.57 -10.98 -11.39
C THR A 572 -62.82 -10.97 -12.27
N ALA A 573 -62.89 -11.86 -13.26
CA ALA A 573 -64.08 -12.07 -14.09
C ALA A 573 -65.28 -12.57 -13.26
N ALA A 574 -65.07 -13.52 -12.34
CA ALA A 574 -66.10 -14.02 -11.44
C ALA A 574 -66.59 -12.96 -10.44
N LEU A 575 -65.69 -12.10 -9.93
CA LEU A 575 -66.08 -10.94 -9.11
C LEU A 575 -66.89 -9.93 -9.91
N SER A 576 -66.46 -9.61 -11.14
CA SER A 576 -67.20 -8.74 -12.08
C SER A 576 -68.60 -9.29 -12.40
N SER A 577 -68.69 -10.56 -12.81
CA SER A 577 -69.95 -11.24 -13.08
C SER A 577 -70.83 -11.34 -11.83
N GLY A 578 -70.25 -11.63 -10.66
CA GLY A 578 -70.96 -11.66 -9.38
C GLY A 578 -71.49 -10.28 -8.97
N MET A 579 -70.75 -9.20 -9.22
CA MET A 579 -71.23 -7.82 -9.04
C MET A 579 -72.35 -7.48 -10.03
N GLY A 580 -72.26 -7.89 -11.29
CA GLY A 580 -73.32 -7.73 -12.29
C GLY A 580 -74.60 -8.51 -11.96
N VAL A 581 -74.48 -9.74 -11.46
CA VAL A 581 -75.62 -10.53 -10.94
C VAL A 581 -76.20 -9.87 -9.69
N LYS A 582 -75.37 -9.35 -8.79
CA LYS A 582 -75.82 -8.68 -7.55
C LYS A 582 -76.52 -7.35 -7.82
N SER A 583 -76.04 -6.54 -8.77
CA SER A 583 -76.74 -5.30 -9.16
C SER A 583 -78.04 -5.60 -9.90
N ARG A 584 -78.06 -6.63 -10.77
CA ARG A 584 -79.29 -7.10 -11.44
C ARG A 584 -80.30 -7.67 -10.45
N LEU A 585 -79.86 -8.37 -9.40
CA LEU A 585 -80.70 -8.82 -8.29
C LEU A 585 -81.29 -7.62 -7.50
N GLN A 586 -80.48 -6.60 -7.22
CA GLN A 586 -80.94 -5.39 -6.52
C GLN A 586 -81.94 -4.57 -7.36
N ALA A 587 -81.73 -4.48 -8.68
CA ALA A 587 -82.69 -3.90 -9.61
C ALA A 587 -84.01 -4.69 -9.58
N LEU A 588 -83.96 -6.02 -9.74
CA LEU A 588 -85.16 -6.87 -9.71
C LEU A 588 -85.89 -6.83 -8.36
N GLN A 589 -85.18 -6.61 -7.24
CA GLN A 589 -85.76 -6.38 -5.92
C GLN A 589 -86.42 -4.99 -5.80
N PHE A 590 -85.92 -3.97 -6.50
CA PHE A 590 -86.59 -2.68 -6.64
C PHE A 590 -87.85 -2.80 -7.49
N ASP A 591 -87.75 -3.40 -8.69
CA ASP A 591 -88.87 -3.65 -9.59
C ASP A 591 -89.98 -4.43 -8.87
N TYR A 592 -89.63 -5.50 -8.13
CA TYR A 592 -90.59 -6.30 -7.37
C TYR A 592 -91.26 -5.51 -6.25
N ARG A 593 -90.54 -4.61 -5.55
CA ARG A 593 -91.13 -3.71 -4.55
C ARG A 593 -92.06 -2.68 -5.19
N GLU A 594 -91.72 -2.15 -6.37
CA GLU A 594 -92.61 -1.24 -7.11
C GLU A 594 -93.88 -1.98 -7.55
N GLN A 595 -93.76 -3.20 -8.07
CA GLN A 595 -94.93 -4.03 -8.43
C GLN A 595 -95.78 -4.37 -7.20
N GLN A 596 -95.18 -4.71 -6.05
CA GLN A 596 -95.92 -4.89 -4.80
C GLN A 596 -96.66 -3.61 -4.37
N ALA A 597 -96.01 -2.44 -4.44
CA ALA A 597 -96.65 -1.16 -4.14
C ALA A 597 -97.78 -0.83 -5.13
N LYS A 598 -97.62 -1.17 -6.41
CA LYS A 598 -98.63 -1.00 -7.46
C LYS A 598 -99.83 -1.93 -7.25
N ILE A 599 -99.60 -3.19 -6.87
CA ILE A 599 -100.63 -4.16 -6.49
C ILE A 599 -101.37 -3.71 -5.22
N ALA A 600 -100.66 -3.19 -4.21
CA ALA A 600 -101.27 -2.62 -3.01
C ALA A 600 -102.18 -1.42 -3.35
N ARG A 601 -101.70 -0.49 -4.19
CA ARG A 601 -102.46 0.67 -4.66
C ARG A 601 -103.72 0.26 -5.43
N LEU A 602 -103.61 -0.73 -6.33
CA LEU A 602 -104.76 -1.30 -7.05
C LEU A 602 -105.72 -2.06 -6.13
N LYS A 603 -105.23 -2.70 -5.06
CA LYS A 603 -106.09 -3.27 -4.01
C LYS A 603 -106.84 -2.19 -3.26
N ASP A 604 -106.20 -1.11 -2.82
CA ASP A 604 -106.89 -0.02 -2.11
C ASP A 604 -107.88 0.73 -3.03
N GLU A 605 -107.64 0.74 -4.33
CA GLU A 605 -108.53 1.31 -5.35
C GLU A 605 -109.74 0.40 -5.61
N THR A 606 -109.54 -0.92 -5.76
CA THR A 606 -110.64 -1.89 -5.87
C THR A 606 -111.43 -2.05 -4.57
N ILE A 607 -110.81 -1.96 -3.40
CA ILE A 607 -111.50 -1.92 -2.10
C ILE A 607 -112.36 -0.64 -1.99
N ARG A 608 -111.87 0.51 -2.46
CA ARG A 608 -112.68 1.74 -2.55
C ARG A 608 -113.83 1.62 -3.56
N ALA A 609 -113.61 0.99 -4.71
CA ALA A 609 -114.67 0.73 -5.69
C ALA A 609 -115.74 -0.23 -5.13
N ILE A 610 -115.33 -1.29 -4.43
CA ILE A 610 -116.24 -2.21 -3.73
C ILE A 610 -117.00 -1.47 -2.64
N ALA A 611 -116.35 -0.67 -1.79
CA ALA A 611 -117.01 0.11 -0.74
C ALA A 611 -118.02 1.12 -1.32
N LYS A 612 -117.68 1.81 -2.42
CA LYS A 612 -118.60 2.70 -3.15
C LYS A 612 -119.81 1.93 -3.68
N ASN A 613 -119.58 0.83 -4.39
CA ASN A 613 -120.66 0.01 -4.96
C ASN A 613 -121.52 -0.64 -3.85
N SER A 614 -120.94 -1.06 -2.73
CA SER A 614 -121.67 -1.55 -1.55
C SER A 614 -122.50 -0.46 -0.88
N ASN A 615 -122.03 0.79 -0.86
CA ASN A 615 -122.80 1.93 -0.38
C ASN A 615 -123.95 2.28 -1.34
N GLU A 616 -123.72 2.21 -2.65
CA GLU A 616 -124.77 2.37 -3.67
C GLU A 616 -125.82 1.25 -3.61
N ILE A 617 -125.39 0.00 -3.36
CA ILE A 617 -126.31 -1.14 -3.10
C ILE A 617 -127.03 -0.99 -1.75
N ALA A 618 -126.40 -0.42 -0.72
CA ALA A 618 -127.05 -0.15 0.56
C ALA A 618 -128.13 0.93 0.42
N LEU A 619 -127.83 2.04 -0.25
CA LEU A 619 -128.80 3.09 -0.59
C LEU A 619 -129.94 2.55 -1.46
N PHE A 620 -129.63 1.75 -2.49
CA PHE A 620 -130.63 1.10 -3.32
C PHE A 620 -131.50 0.12 -2.53
N LYS A 621 -130.91 -0.67 -1.62
CA LYS A 621 -131.66 -1.56 -0.71
C LYS A 621 -132.55 -0.75 0.22
N GLU A 622 -132.09 0.38 0.75
CA GLU A 622 -132.87 1.24 1.64
C GLU A 622 -134.03 1.91 0.89
N GLU A 623 -133.80 2.38 -0.35
CA GLU A 623 -134.84 2.90 -1.22
C GLU A 623 -135.86 1.83 -1.61
N VAL A 624 -135.41 0.63 -2.00
CA VAL A 624 -136.28 -0.51 -2.29
C VAL A 624 -137.03 -0.97 -1.04
N SER A 625 -136.43 -0.93 0.14
CA SER A 625 -137.09 -1.25 1.43
C SER A 625 -138.03 -0.15 1.91
N SER A 626 -137.88 1.08 1.39
CA SER A 626 -138.82 2.19 1.58
C SER A 626 -140.01 2.07 0.62
N ARG A 627 -139.75 1.77 -0.66
CA ARG A 627 -140.76 1.44 -1.68
C ARG A 627 -141.57 0.19 -1.31
N LEU A 628 -140.92 -0.88 -0.82
CA LEU A 628 -141.59 -2.12 -0.38
C LEU A 628 -142.34 -1.97 0.94
N ARG A 629 -141.94 -1.10 1.86
CA ARG A 629 -142.80 -0.73 3.00
C ARG A 629 -144.06 -0.04 2.48
N LYS A 630 -143.92 1.04 1.70
CA LYS A 630 -145.06 1.73 1.07
C LYS A 630 -145.97 0.80 0.25
N LEU A 631 -145.44 -0.27 -0.36
CA LEU A 631 -146.24 -1.25 -1.10
C LEU A 631 -146.86 -2.34 -0.22
N ARG A 632 -146.18 -2.79 0.85
CA ARG A 632 -146.77 -3.68 1.86
C ARG A 632 -147.90 -2.99 2.60
N ASP A 633 -147.68 -1.74 3.01
CA ASP A 633 -148.66 -0.93 3.72
C ASP A 633 -149.91 -0.73 2.82
N PHE A 634 -149.72 -0.58 1.51
CA PHE A 634 -150.79 -0.59 0.49
C PHE A 634 -151.49 -1.96 0.31
N VAL A 635 -150.84 -3.08 0.65
CA VAL A 635 -151.42 -4.44 0.65
C VAL A 635 -152.09 -4.78 2.00
N GLU A 636 -151.75 -4.06 3.07
CA GLU A 636 -152.43 -4.13 4.38
C GLU A 636 -153.66 -3.20 4.43
N GLU A 637 -153.72 -2.13 3.61
CA GLU A 637 -154.85 -1.18 3.54
C GLU A 637 -155.83 -1.36 2.35
N GLY A 638 -155.69 -2.40 1.52
CA GLY A 638 -156.69 -2.73 0.50
C GLY A 638 -156.49 -4.08 -0.21
N GLY A 639 -157.57 -4.77 -0.64
CA GLY A 639 -159.00 -4.43 -0.51
C GLY A 639 -159.89 -5.42 -1.25
#